data_AF-A0A9Q4B4L0-F1
#
_entry.id   AF-A0A9Q4B4L0-F1
#
_cell.length_a   1.000
_cell.length_b   1.000
_cell.length_c   1.000
_cell.angle_alpha   90.00
_cell.angle_beta   90.00
_cell.angle_gamma   90.00
#
_symmetry.space_group_name_H-M   'P 1'
#
loop_
_entity.id
_entity.type
_entity.pdbx_description
1 polymer ?
#
loop_
_entity_poly.entity_id
_entity_poly.type
_entity_poly.pdbx_seq_one_letter_code
_entity_poly.pdbx_strand_id
1 'polypeptide(L)'
;MDYIKKVLVSTKNYKITYHKNKHSETNKCIITFGEIDSDLDEVGFGSQLIMSEGLDHIYVAQKKSTQYQFLSAKKFSSSIQKVIRDKEVYTYGSSLGAYCAIYYGGAINANILAMSPRIPAHPVMNKLMGERFRNRGFRHDELTNIKTSSNNVYIFYDKHNYFDSYYINFFLKLAYPNAHYFHIDHAGHYTARALLLSGELKNTALNFFYNQKLDFKLNDDKILEWHMEKTAVRLEKGKLAHAQENLEVLLKSNKADDPTTKELLSTFKDELLLTSTDQTTSRRKQQSNTYPIITNNEKQQIENAVSLSFVGDLILLRDQVLNAYNPENDEYEFDDMFTYVKKYLSETDFSMGVFEGPTAGESKEYSTSVYADKIPLYLNFPDSFAYAVRRAGFNFVTTAQNHLLDCGVEGAMRTLDVLDKSGLSHLGCYRNSEEKEKLPIFDIKGLKVAILTYTKRSNRYTNDFFLEEENKHLTSILVAPSDEHFERVKKDVLDDFARIKQEKPDCIVVLPHMGRQFRHSPDIYQQTWCDIFVNAGADVILSDHPHAVQPYEWRKKPETNQNVLILHCPGNFVNSYVQKDGDASALTQIYLNKKSGEPFAVACIPLWSHSYVDGNHRALPLYEVVHNTRLRKTISTHEFSRVKEIHHLITNTMLGEDLSIDQVQEKYFLFADRATSESKGYVRNHVSPLVLTDEVKQTSLYTLLKASKSVCFIGDSVTEGTRNGGYGWFEPLIENFQHLTVKRFAKGGATTSYFLENSHNLSNKQCDLYVIAVGTNDVRYRDPKRCAMTREQYIDNIKKLVKTISSQNKTSKFVLIAPWTTDEHDPVSKLDKKERFNMLSKYSKALKKYAQTAGHLYIDPNHLIKSKFGTRNPKTWLKDHIHPNANEGINLYSWAVVQASPRKVSGLRRLARKIRRKMSRALNLKR
;
A
#
# COMPACT_ATOMS: atom_id res chain seq x y z
N MET A 1 -38.69 -6.68 30.95
CA MET A 1 -37.86 -6.03 31.99
C MET A 1 -37.85 -4.54 31.70
N ASP A 2 -38.00 -3.70 32.72
CA ASP A 2 -38.08 -2.24 32.57
C ASP A 2 -36.69 -1.59 32.39
N TYR A 3 -36.19 -1.59 31.15
CA TYR A 3 -34.91 -0.96 30.78
C TYR A 3 -35.11 0.13 29.73
N ILE A 4 -34.26 1.16 29.79
CA ILE A 4 -34.11 2.18 28.75
C ILE A 4 -32.90 1.83 27.89
N LYS A 5 -33.12 1.63 26.59
CA LYS A 5 -32.06 1.36 25.60
C LYS A 5 -31.60 2.67 24.97
N LYS A 6 -30.29 2.99 25.08
CA LYS A 6 -29.64 4.14 24.44
C LYS A 6 -28.49 3.66 23.55
N VAL A 7 -28.46 4.09 22.29
CA VAL A 7 -27.30 3.86 21.41
C VAL A 7 -26.26 4.93 21.69
N LEU A 8 -25.09 4.51 22.17
CA LEU A 8 -23.97 5.41 22.47
C LEU A 8 -23.13 5.69 21.23
N VAL A 9 -22.90 4.65 20.41
CA VAL A 9 -22.17 4.74 19.13
C VAL A 9 -22.79 3.77 18.14
N SER A 10 -22.88 4.18 16.88
CA SER A 10 -23.30 3.32 15.78
C SER A 10 -22.46 3.65 14.54
N THR A 11 -21.66 2.70 14.08
CA THR A 11 -20.87 2.79 12.84
C THR A 11 -21.21 1.64 11.91
N LYS A 12 -20.61 1.62 10.71
CA LYS A 12 -20.72 0.48 9.79
C LYS A 12 -20.05 -0.81 10.31
N ASN A 13 -19.21 -0.73 11.34
CA ASN A 13 -18.37 -1.83 11.83
C ASN A 13 -18.66 -2.25 13.27
N TYR A 14 -19.23 -1.38 14.10
CA TYR A 14 -19.55 -1.69 15.50
C TYR A 14 -20.67 -0.80 16.03
N LYS A 15 -21.30 -1.24 17.12
CA LYS A 15 -22.38 -0.53 17.80
C LYS A 15 -22.27 -0.72 19.30
N ILE A 16 -22.40 0.36 20.06
CA ILE A 16 -22.37 0.34 21.53
C ILE A 16 -23.74 0.74 22.03
N THR A 17 -24.37 -0.13 22.80
CA THR A 17 -25.70 0.10 23.36
C THR A 17 -25.65 0.02 24.87
N TYR A 18 -26.24 1.01 25.54
CA TYR A 18 -26.43 1.04 26.98
C TYR A 18 -27.88 0.73 27.34
N HIS A 19 -28.06 -0.16 28.30
CA HIS A 19 -29.33 -0.57 28.87
C HIS A 19 -29.34 -0.18 30.35
N LYS A 20 -30.10 0.87 30.66
CA LYS A 20 -30.27 1.38 32.03
C LYS A 20 -31.52 0.80 32.67
N ASN A 21 -31.41 0.24 33.87
CA ASN A 21 -32.59 -0.18 34.62
C ASN A 21 -33.40 1.05 35.08
N LYS A 22 -34.73 1.03 34.93
CA LYS A 22 -35.60 2.16 35.35
C LYS A 22 -35.80 2.25 36.86
N HIS A 23 -35.69 1.13 37.58
CA HIS A 23 -36.14 0.98 38.97
C HIS A 23 -35.02 0.64 39.96
N SER A 24 -33.79 0.45 39.47
CA SER A 24 -32.63 0.04 40.28
C SER A 24 -31.52 1.11 40.21
N GLU A 25 -31.12 1.64 41.36
CA GLU A 25 -29.96 2.53 41.50
C GLU A 25 -28.66 1.73 41.70
N THR A 26 -28.44 0.72 40.86
CA THR A 26 -27.21 -0.06 40.92
C THR A 26 -25.99 0.81 40.56
N ASN A 27 -24.99 0.78 41.43
CA ASN A 27 -23.68 1.36 41.16
C ASN A 27 -22.82 0.46 40.25
N LYS A 28 -23.32 -0.71 39.80
CA LYS A 28 -22.57 -1.65 38.95
C LYS A 28 -23.00 -1.56 37.49
N CYS A 29 -22.03 -1.62 36.57
CA CYS A 29 -22.26 -1.77 35.14
C CYS A 29 -21.51 -2.98 34.61
N ILE A 30 -22.22 -3.90 33.96
CA ILE A 30 -21.61 -5.06 33.32
C ILE A 30 -21.50 -4.79 31.82
N ILE A 31 -20.36 -5.12 31.23
CA ILE A 31 -20.09 -4.96 29.80
C ILE A 31 -19.84 -6.31 29.17
N THR A 32 -20.53 -6.60 28.07
CA THR A 32 -20.34 -7.82 27.29
C THR A 32 -20.08 -7.52 25.82
N PHE A 33 -19.47 -8.50 25.16
CA PHE A 33 -19.04 -8.41 23.77
C PHE A 33 -19.68 -9.56 22.99
N GLY A 34 -20.13 -9.28 21.78
CA GLY A 34 -20.61 -10.29 20.83
C GLY A 34 -19.52 -11.29 20.42
N GLU A 35 -19.94 -12.50 20.09
CA GLU A 35 -19.08 -13.61 19.66
C GLU A 35 -18.52 -13.40 18.24
N ILE A 36 -17.66 -14.31 17.76
CA ILE A 36 -16.98 -14.19 16.45
C ILE A 36 -17.95 -14.12 15.26
N ASP A 37 -19.10 -14.77 15.37
CA ASP A 37 -20.12 -14.85 14.32
C ASP A 37 -21.25 -13.82 14.50
N SER A 38 -21.20 -13.00 15.55
CA SER A 38 -22.22 -11.99 15.85
C SER A 38 -22.17 -10.80 14.90
N ASP A 39 -23.33 -10.18 14.68
CA ASP A 39 -23.49 -8.95 13.89
C ASP A 39 -24.10 -7.78 14.71
N LEU A 40 -24.23 -6.60 14.09
CA LEU A 40 -24.55 -5.33 14.75
C LEU A 40 -25.88 -5.29 15.52
N ASP A 41 -26.85 -6.14 15.18
CA ASP A 41 -28.20 -6.13 15.75
C ASP A 41 -28.52 -7.32 16.67
N GLU A 42 -27.52 -8.14 17.00
CA GLU A 42 -27.70 -9.27 17.92
C GLU A 42 -27.83 -8.83 19.39
N VAL A 43 -28.41 -9.72 20.21
CA VAL A 43 -28.44 -9.57 21.67
C VAL A 43 -27.22 -10.26 22.26
N GLY A 44 -26.43 -9.52 23.05
CA GLY A 44 -25.17 -10.02 23.58
C GLY A 44 -25.28 -11.23 24.49
N PHE A 45 -24.21 -12.04 24.50
CA PHE A 45 -24.01 -13.09 25.49
C PHE A 45 -24.16 -12.52 26.91
N GLY A 46 -24.95 -13.19 27.76
CA GLY A 46 -25.18 -12.77 29.14
C GLY A 46 -26.20 -11.68 29.37
N SER A 47 -26.65 -10.97 28.33
CA SER A 47 -27.51 -9.77 28.50
C SER A 47 -28.77 -10.08 29.30
N GLN A 48 -29.42 -11.22 29.02
CA GLN A 48 -30.62 -11.65 29.74
C GLN A 48 -30.36 -11.89 31.23
N LEU A 49 -29.25 -12.54 31.57
CA LEU A 49 -28.85 -12.80 32.96
C LEU A 49 -28.59 -11.48 33.70
N ILE A 50 -27.78 -10.60 33.10
CA ILE A 50 -27.43 -9.31 33.71
C ILE A 50 -28.69 -8.49 33.98
N MET A 51 -29.57 -8.40 32.96
CA MET A 51 -30.79 -7.61 33.09
C MET A 51 -31.77 -8.22 34.10
N SER A 52 -31.83 -9.57 34.23
CA SER A 52 -32.68 -10.24 35.23
C SER A 52 -32.22 -10.00 36.67
N GLU A 53 -30.94 -9.71 36.87
CA GLU A 53 -30.36 -9.37 38.18
C GLU A 53 -30.46 -7.86 38.50
N GLY A 54 -31.16 -7.09 37.66
CA GLY A 54 -31.36 -5.66 37.89
C GLY A 54 -30.13 -4.78 37.69
N LEU A 55 -29.11 -5.28 36.99
CA LEU A 55 -27.84 -4.61 36.74
C LEU A 55 -27.85 -3.80 35.44
N ASP A 56 -27.14 -2.67 35.43
CA ASP A 56 -26.92 -1.91 34.21
C ASP A 56 -26.01 -2.67 33.25
N HIS A 57 -26.30 -2.56 31.95
CA HIS A 57 -25.62 -3.35 30.92
C HIS A 57 -25.17 -2.51 29.73
N ILE A 58 -23.92 -2.67 29.31
CA ILE A 58 -23.42 -2.19 28.02
C ILE A 58 -23.14 -3.39 27.13
N TYR A 59 -23.75 -3.41 25.96
CA TYR A 59 -23.44 -4.37 24.91
C TYR A 59 -22.61 -3.71 23.81
N VAL A 60 -21.47 -4.34 23.49
CA VAL A 60 -20.60 -3.94 22.38
C VAL A 60 -20.76 -4.97 21.26
N ALA A 61 -21.41 -4.57 20.18
CA ALA A 61 -21.59 -5.37 18.99
C ALA A 61 -20.53 -5.04 17.93
N GLN A 62 -20.15 -6.03 17.14
CA GLN A 62 -19.29 -5.89 15.98
C GLN A 62 -20.04 -6.27 14.71
N LYS A 63 -19.60 -5.79 13.56
CA LYS A 63 -20.01 -6.34 12.28
C LYS A 63 -19.44 -7.74 12.15
N LYS A 64 -20.24 -8.68 11.64
CA LYS A 64 -19.82 -10.07 11.46
C LYS A 64 -18.48 -10.15 10.75
N SER A 65 -17.63 -11.05 11.23
CA SER A 65 -16.29 -11.27 10.68
C SER A 65 -15.28 -10.11 10.83
N THR A 66 -15.54 -9.10 11.66
CA THR A 66 -14.54 -8.04 11.87
C THR A 66 -13.56 -8.32 13.02
N GLN A 67 -13.90 -9.21 13.96
CA GLN A 67 -13.11 -9.52 15.16
C GLN A 67 -12.72 -8.28 15.99
N TYR A 68 -13.65 -7.31 16.09
CA TYR A 68 -13.47 -6.01 16.76
C TYR A 68 -12.34 -5.13 16.24
N GLN A 69 -11.70 -5.48 15.12
CA GLN A 69 -10.52 -4.79 14.58
C GLN A 69 -10.77 -3.34 14.15
N PHE A 70 -12.01 -2.84 14.24
CA PHE A 70 -12.39 -1.48 13.90
C PHE A 70 -12.83 -0.64 15.11
N LEU A 71 -12.56 -1.09 16.34
CA LEU A 71 -12.81 -0.33 17.55
C LEU A 71 -11.54 -0.29 18.41
N SER A 72 -10.94 0.87 18.60
CA SER A 72 -9.78 1.05 19.48
C SER A 72 -10.18 1.13 20.95
N ALA A 73 -9.24 0.80 21.84
CA ALA A 73 -9.40 0.95 23.28
C ALA A 73 -9.71 2.41 23.69
N LYS A 74 -9.06 3.39 23.04
CA LYS A 74 -9.29 4.83 23.27
C LYS A 74 -10.72 5.21 22.91
N LYS A 75 -11.18 4.88 21.70
CA LYS A 75 -12.53 5.21 21.23
C LYS A 75 -13.60 4.51 22.06
N PHE A 76 -13.38 3.25 22.43
CA PHE A 76 -14.26 2.54 23.35
C PHE A 76 -14.40 3.28 24.69
N SER A 77 -13.26 3.61 25.33
CA SER A 77 -13.23 4.31 26.61
C SER A 77 -13.98 5.66 26.56
N SER A 78 -13.63 6.51 25.59
CA SER A 78 -14.26 7.85 25.45
C SER A 78 -15.77 7.77 25.19
N SER A 79 -16.22 6.73 24.46
CA SER A 79 -17.63 6.55 24.09
C SER A 79 -18.52 6.16 25.27
N ILE A 80 -17.96 5.54 26.31
CA ILE A 80 -18.72 5.08 27.48
C ILE A 80 -18.38 5.84 28.76
N GLN A 81 -17.32 6.64 28.78
CA GLN A 81 -16.82 7.33 29.98
C GLN A 81 -17.89 8.14 30.72
N LYS A 82 -18.79 8.83 29.98
CA LYS A 82 -19.90 9.59 30.56
C LYS A 82 -20.93 8.69 31.28
N VAL A 83 -21.05 7.43 30.88
CA VAL A 83 -22.02 6.45 31.43
C VAL A 83 -21.44 5.71 32.63
N ILE A 84 -20.14 5.41 32.61
CA ILE A 84 -19.50 4.55 33.62
C ILE A 84 -18.79 5.31 34.75
N ARG A 85 -18.72 6.65 34.69
CA ARG A 85 -17.91 7.50 35.59
C ARG A 85 -18.07 7.16 37.08
N ASP A 86 -19.30 6.96 37.53
CA ASP A 86 -19.65 6.76 38.94
C ASP A 86 -20.07 5.31 39.22
N LYS A 87 -19.59 4.36 38.41
CA LYS A 87 -19.96 2.95 38.50
C LYS A 87 -18.75 2.04 38.71
N GLU A 88 -18.98 0.97 39.46
CA GLU A 88 -18.09 -0.18 39.47
C GLU A 88 -18.32 -0.99 38.18
N VAL A 89 -17.27 -1.12 37.37
CA VAL A 89 -17.39 -1.69 36.02
C VAL A 89 -16.84 -3.10 35.98
N TYR A 90 -17.59 -3.99 35.33
CA TYR A 90 -17.21 -5.37 35.11
C TYR A 90 -17.24 -5.66 33.61
N THR A 91 -16.24 -6.38 33.11
CA THR A 91 -16.26 -6.93 31.75
C THR A 91 -16.21 -8.45 31.82
N TYR A 92 -17.02 -9.11 31.01
CA TYR A 92 -17.00 -10.57 30.96
C TYR A 92 -17.30 -11.13 29.57
N GLY A 93 -16.71 -12.28 29.25
CA GLY A 93 -16.95 -12.95 27.98
C GLY A 93 -16.21 -14.28 27.83
N SER A 94 -16.44 -14.94 26.68
CA SER A 94 -15.79 -16.19 26.27
C SER A 94 -15.10 -16.02 24.91
N SER A 95 -14.04 -16.79 24.63
CA SER A 95 -13.34 -16.80 23.33
C SER A 95 -12.91 -15.40 22.85
N LEU A 96 -13.43 -14.93 21.72
CA LEU A 96 -13.20 -13.56 21.22
C LEU A 96 -13.74 -12.50 22.18
N GLY A 97 -14.91 -12.74 22.79
CA GLY A 97 -15.49 -11.85 23.79
C GLY A 97 -14.65 -11.79 25.07
N ALA A 98 -13.99 -12.90 25.45
CA ALA A 98 -13.03 -12.93 26.55
C ALA A 98 -11.78 -12.11 26.25
N TYR A 99 -11.25 -12.19 25.02
CA TYR A 99 -10.18 -11.30 24.60
C TYR A 99 -10.62 -9.82 24.67
N CYS A 100 -11.82 -9.50 24.21
CA CYS A 100 -12.36 -8.14 24.27
C CYS A 100 -12.57 -7.65 25.70
N ALA A 101 -13.04 -8.51 26.62
CA ALA A 101 -13.13 -8.19 28.04
C ALA A 101 -11.76 -7.80 28.61
N ILE A 102 -10.70 -8.52 28.24
CA ILE A 102 -9.34 -8.18 28.67
C ILE A 102 -8.84 -6.87 28.04
N TYR A 103 -8.99 -6.73 26.72
CA TYR A 103 -8.47 -5.60 25.95
C TYR A 103 -9.15 -4.28 26.33
N TYR A 104 -10.49 -4.27 26.30
CA TYR A 104 -11.28 -3.08 26.60
C TYR A 104 -11.46 -2.86 28.10
N GLY A 105 -11.58 -3.92 28.90
CA GLY A 105 -11.68 -3.83 30.36
C GLY A 105 -10.43 -3.22 30.99
N GLY A 106 -9.24 -3.51 30.45
CA GLY A 106 -7.99 -2.86 30.87
C GLY A 106 -8.02 -1.35 30.64
N ALA A 107 -8.51 -0.91 29.48
CA ALA A 107 -8.55 0.51 29.11
C ALA A 107 -9.45 1.37 30.02
N ILE A 108 -10.45 0.76 30.65
CA ILE A 108 -11.40 1.42 31.56
C ILE A 108 -11.23 1.01 33.03
N ASN A 109 -10.16 0.26 33.35
CA ASN A 109 -9.89 -0.25 34.70
C ASN A 109 -11.04 -1.09 35.31
N ALA A 110 -11.65 -1.99 34.54
CA ALA A 110 -12.75 -2.84 34.99
C ALA A 110 -12.28 -4.07 35.79
N ASN A 111 -13.17 -4.67 36.59
CA ASN A 111 -13.04 -6.07 37.00
C ASN A 111 -13.24 -6.98 35.78
N ILE A 112 -12.39 -7.98 35.56
CA ILE A 112 -12.38 -8.79 34.32
C ILE A 112 -12.58 -10.29 34.62
N LEU A 113 -13.55 -10.91 33.95
CA LEU A 113 -13.72 -12.37 33.91
C LEU A 113 -13.66 -12.86 32.46
N ALA A 114 -12.59 -13.59 32.11
CA ALA A 114 -12.29 -13.99 30.75
C ALA A 114 -12.14 -15.51 30.62
N MET A 115 -12.97 -16.13 29.78
CA MET A 115 -12.99 -17.58 29.57
C MET A 115 -12.43 -17.95 28.19
N SER A 116 -11.28 -18.63 28.14
CA SER A 116 -10.52 -18.98 26.93
C SER A 116 -10.25 -17.78 26.01
N PRO A 117 -9.62 -16.69 26.51
CA PRO A 117 -9.37 -15.49 25.72
C PRO A 117 -8.49 -15.79 24.51
N ARG A 118 -9.01 -15.51 23.31
CA ARG A 118 -8.28 -15.73 22.05
C ARG A 118 -8.73 -14.75 20.96
N ILE A 119 -7.77 -14.22 20.20
CA ILE A 119 -8.04 -13.41 19.01
C ILE A 119 -7.34 -13.98 17.76
N PRO A 120 -8.09 -14.62 16.85
CA PRO A 120 -7.52 -15.18 15.61
C PRO A 120 -6.87 -14.15 14.66
N ALA A 121 -7.28 -12.88 14.72
CA ALA A 121 -6.69 -11.79 13.93
C ALA A 121 -5.24 -11.48 14.33
N HIS A 122 -4.80 -11.82 15.55
CA HIS A 122 -3.45 -11.53 16.03
C HIS A 122 -2.38 -12.19 15.16
N PRO A 123 -1.29 -11.52 14.72
CA PRO A 123 -0.42 -12.01 13.64
C PRO A 123 0.23 -13.36 13.95
N VAL A 124 0.62 -13.57 15.22
CA VAL A 124 1.21 -14.84 15.67
C VAL A 124 0.15 -15.94 15.73
N MET A 125 -1.04 -15.64 16.26
CA MET A 125 -2.13 -16.63 16.36
C MET A 125 -2.62 -17.02 14.98
N ASN A 126 -2.75 -16.04 14.10
CA ASN A 126 -3.10 -16.20 12.69
C ASN A 126 -2.18 -17.22 12.00
N LYS A 127 -0.88 -17.04 12.17
CA LYS A 127 0.13 -17.92 11.58
C LYS A 127 0.08 -19.33 12.16
N LEU A 128 -0.19 -19.47 13.45
CA LEU A 128 -0.30 -20.76 14.13
C LEU A 128 -1.58 -21.52 13.71
N MET A 129 -2.67 -20.81 13.44
CA MET A 129 -3.98 -21.39 13.13
C MET A 129 -4.23 -21.61 11.62
N GLY A 130 -3.28 -21.25 10.75
CA GLY A 130 -3.32 -21.48 9.30
C GLY A 130 -4.27 -20.56 8.53
N GLU A 131 -4.53 -20.88 7.26
CA GLU A 131 -5.34 -20.06 6.33
C GLU A 131 -6.81 -19.85 6.77
N ARG A 132 -7.26 -20.60 7.78
CA ARG A 132 -8.60 -20.57 8.40
C ARG A 132 -9.05 -19.17 8.81
N PHE A 133 -8.12 -18.30 9.18
CA PHE A 133 -8.41 -16.93 9.61
C PHE A 133 -7.68 -15.90 8.74
N ARG A 134 -7.71 -16.01 7.40
CA ARG A 134 -7.07 -15.05 6.44
C ARG A 134 -6.79 -13.67 7.05
N ASN A 135 -5.53 -13.22 7.03
CA ASN A 135 -5.06 -11.96 7.61
C ASN A 135 -6.05 -10.79 7.39
N ARG A 136 -6.88 -10.50 8.41
CA ARG A 136 -7.84 -9.39 8.42
C ARG A 136 -7.20 -8.06 8.86
N GLY A 137 -5.88 -8.07 9.07
CA GLY A 137 -5.13 -6.97 9.69
C GLY A 137 -5.35 -6.96 11.19
N PHE A 138 -4.31 -7.29 11.96
CA PHE A 138 -4.32 -7.00 13.38
C PHE A 138 -4.15 -5.50 13.58
N ARG A 139 -5.15 -4.90 14.19
CA ARG A 139 -5.38 -3.46 14.27
C ARG A 139 -5.46 -2.96 15.71
N HIS A 140 -5.53 -3.88 16.66
CA HIS A 140 -5.42 -3.53 18.07
C HIS A 140 -3.96 -3.28 18.42
N ASP A 141 -3.76 -2.45 19.44
CA ASP A 141 -2.45 -2.36 20.08
C ASP A 141 -2.15 -3.69 20.79
N GLU A 142 -0.86 -4.03 20.88
CA GLU A 142 -0.44 -5.21 21.64
C GLU A 142 -0.83 -5.07 23.10
N LEU A 143 -1.29 -6.17 23.74
CA LEU A 143 -1.77 -6.13 25.13
C LEU A 143 -0.71 -5.63 26.12
N THR A 144 0.57 -5.80 25.80
CA THR A 144 1.70 -5.29 26.61
C THR A 144 1.92 -3.79 26.48
N ASN A 145 1.31 -3.14 25.48
CA ASN A 145 1.51 -1.72 25.17
C ASN A 145 0.29 -0.86 25.53
N ILE A 146 -0.77 -1.47 26.06
CA ILE A 146 -1.99 -0.76 26.47
C ILE A 146 -2.11 -0.71 27.98
N LYS A 147 -2.97 0.19 28.46
CA LYS A 147 -3.35 0.25 29.87
C LYS A 147 -4.05 -1.05 30.28
N THR A 148 -3.57 -1.66 31.36
CA THR A 148 -4.16 -2.85 31.97
C THR A 148 -4.96 -2.48 33.21
N SER A 149 -5.90 -3.35 33.58
CA SER A 149 -6.69 -3.15 34.80
C SER A 149 -5.86 -3.44 36.04
N SER A 150 -5.97 -2.58 37.05
CA SER A 150 -5.43 -2.82 38.39
C SER A 150 -6.43 -3.54 39.31
N ASN A 151 -7.65 -3.78 38.85
CA ASN A 151 -8.71 -4.49 39.58
C ASN A 151 -8.59 -6.01 39.39
N ASN A 152 -9.55 -6.77 39.92
CA ASN A 152 -9.47 -8.23 39.87
C ASN A 152 -9.65 -8.77 38.44
N VAL A 153 -8.73 -9.64 38.03
CA VAL A 153 -8.71 -10.26 36.69
C VAL A 153 -8.66 -11.78 36.85
N TYR A 154 -9.70 -12.46 36.38
CA TYR A 154 -9.83 -13.93 36.41
C TYR A 154 -9.82 -14.48 35.00
N ILE A 155 -8.90 -15.40 34.71
CA ILE A 155 -8.70 -15.99 33.39
C ILE A 155 -8.83 -17.51 33.47
N PHE A 156 -9.78 -18.07 32.74
CA PHE A 156 -10.07 -19.50 32.70
C PHE A 156 -9.57 -20.08 31.38
N TYR A 157 -8.84 -21.19 31.41
CA TYR A 157 -8.40 -21.88 30.19
C TYR A 157 -8.07 -23.36 30.43
N ASP A 158 -8.08 -24.15 29.37
CA ASP A 158 -7.52 -25.50 29.39
C ASP A 158 -6.02 -25.46 29.08
N LYS A 159 -5.19 -25.88 30.04
CA LYS A 159 -3.72 -25.91 29.90
C LYS A 159 -3.22 -26.91 28.83
N HIS A 160 -4.08 -27.84 28.40
CA HIS A 160 -3.77 -28.83 27.38
C HIS A 160 -4.18 -28.37 25.97
N ASN A 161 -4.91 -27.25 25.85
CA ASN A 161 -5.17 -26.58 24.57
C ASN A 161 -3.93 -25.77 24.16
N TYR A 162 -3.29 -26.17 23.05
CA TYR A 162 -2.04 -25.56 22.58
C TYR A 162 -2.21 -24.07 22.27
N PHE A 163 -3.27 -23.68 21.56
CA PHE A 163 -3.47 -22.30 21.11
C PHE A 163 -3.75 -21.36 22.29
N ASP A 164 -4.64 -21.74 23.20
CA ASP A 164 -4.99 -20.91 24.35
C ASP A 164 -3.79 -20.82 25.32
N SER A 165 -3.11 -21.93 25.58
CA SER A 165 -1.90 -21.94 26.42
C SER A 165 -0.77 -21.11 25.83
N TYR A 166 -0.58 -21.16 24.51
CA TYR A 166 0.40 -20.32 23.83
C TYR A 166 0.03 -18.84 23.97
N TYR A 167 -1.22 -18.48 23.67
CA TYR A 167 -1.66 -17.09 23.78
C TYR A 167 -1.54 -16.56 25.20
N ILE A 168 -1.90 -17.37 26.19
CA ILE A 168 -1.84 -16.99 27.60
C ILE A 168 -0.41 -16.79 28.07
N ASN A 169 0.49 -17.74 27.79
CA ASN A 169 1.86 -17.68 28.29
C ASN A 169 2.70 -16.59 27.62
N PHE A 170 2.47 -16.30 26.33
CA PHE A 170 3.30 -15.37 25.57
C PHE A 170 2.72 -13.96 25.42
N PHE A 171 1.44 -13.75 25.73
CA PHE A 171 0.81 -12.41 25.64
C PHE A 171 0.13 -12.02 26.96
N LEU A 172 -0.77 -12.85 27.49
CA LEU A 172 -1.56 -12.46 28.65
C LEU A 172 -0.79 -12.41 29.95
N LYS A 173 0.07 -13.39 30.24
CA LYS A 173 0.89 -13.37 31.47
C LYS A 173 1.90 -12.23 31.49
N LEU A 174 2.31 -11.74 30.31
CA LEU A 174 3.17 -10.56 30.21
C LEU A 174 2.40 -9.27 30.51
N ALA A 175 1.16 -9.15 30.00
CA ALA A 175 0.32 -7.97 30.23
C ALA A 175 -0.33 -7.96 31.63
N TYR A 176 -0.76 -9.12 32.12
CA TYR A 176 -1.49 -9.32 33.38
C TYR A 176 -0.79 -10.35 34.29
N PRO A 177 0.44 -10.07 34.77
CA PRO A 177 1.21 -11.02 35.58
C PRO A 177 0.52 -11.39 36.90
N ASN A 178 -0.33 -10.50 37.43
CA ASN A 178 -1.02 -10.67 38.71
C ASN A 178 -2.47 -11.18 38.56
N ALA A 179 -2.89 -11.59 37.36
CA ALA A 179 -4.23 -12.18 37.18
C ALA A 179 -4.33 -13.57 37.84
N HIS A 180 -5.55 -13.93 38.23
CA HIS A 180 -5.87 -15.26 38.72
C HIS A 180 -6.15 -16.20 37.56
N TYR A 181 -5.29 -17.20 37.36
CA TYR A 181 -5.40 -18.18 36.28
C TYR A 181 -6.02 -19.49 36.78
N PHE A 182 -7.18 -19.85 36.24
CA PHE A 182 -7.91 -21.09 36.56
C PHE A 182 -7.78 -22.09 35.41
N HIS A 183 -7.45 -23.32 35.75
CA HIS A 183 -7.40 -24.43 34.80
C HIS A 183 -8.73 -25.16 34.80
N ILE A 184 -9.36 -25.27 33.62
CA ILE A 184 -10.46 -26.20 33.39
C ILE A 184 -9.92 -27.29 32.47
N ASP A 185 -9.39 -28.34 33.07
CA ASP A 185 -8.84 -29.46 32.32
C ASP A 185 -9.94 -30.12 31.46
N HIS A 186 -9.57 -30.60 30.27
CA HIS A 186 -10.48 -31.26 29.33
C HIS A 186 -11.61 -30.39 28.73
N ALA A 187 -11.61 -29.07 28.95
CA ALA A 187 -12.57 -28.17 28.30
C ALA A 187 -12.18 -27.75 26.88
N GLY A 188 -10.91 -27.96 26.50
CA GLY A 188 -10.32 -27.40 25.29
C GLY A 188 -10.48 -25.88 25.22
N HIS A 189 -10.95 -25.37 24.09
CA HIS A 189 -11.24 -23.94 23.92
C HIS A 189 -12.57 -23.48 24.57
N TYR A 190 -13.37 -24.41 25.11
CA TYR A 190 -14.78 -24.16 25.45
C TYR A 190 -15.02 -24.09 26.97
N THR A 191 -14.17 -23.38 27.71
CA THR A 191 -14.25 -23.26 29.18
C THR A 191 -15.59 -22.74 29.70
N ALA A 192 -16.17 -21.71 29.06
CA ALA A 192 -17.51 -21.24 29.41
C ALA A 192 -18.59 -22.31 29.21
N ARG A 193 -18.44 -23.17 28.18
CA ARG A 193 -19.36 -24.28 27.91
C ARG A 193 -19.20 -25.39 28.93
N ALA A 194 -17.97 -25.70 29.35
CA ALA A 194 -17.70 -26.69 30.38
C ALA A 194 -18.38 -26.32 31.72
N LEU A 195 -18.28 -25.04 32.12
CA LEU A 195 -19.00 -24.52 33.27
C LEU A 195 -20.52 -24.62 33.09
N LEU A 196 -21.04 -24.33 31.89
CA LEU A 196 -22.47 -24.43 31.61
C LEU A 196 -22.98 -25.87 31.71
N LEU A 197 -22.27 -26.84 31.13
CA LEU A 197 -22.63 -28.27 31.17
C LEU A 197 -22.60 -28.83 32.59
N SER A 198 -21.72 -28.27 33.43
CA SER A 198 -21.60 -28.60 34.85
C SER A 198 -22.65 -27.89 35.73
N GLY A 199 -23.42 -26.95 35.17
CA GLY A 199 -24.41 -26.15 35.91
C GLY A 199 -23.82 -24.95 36.67
N GLU A 200 -22.54 -24.65 36.47
CA GLU A 200 -21.77 -23.69 37.28
C GLU A 200 -21.61 -22.30 36.64
N LEU A 201 -21.90 -22.15 35.35
CA LEU A 201 -21.64 -20.88 34.63
C LEU A 201 -22.39 -19.68 35.25
N LYS A 202 -23.68 -19.85 35.59
CA LYS A 202 -24.50 -18.79 36.20
C LYS A 202 -23.92 -18.39 37.56
N ASN A 203 -23.66 -19.37 38.42
CA ASN A 203 -23.13 -19.12 39.76
C ASN A 203 -21.74 -18.46 39.72
N THR A 204 -20.88 -18.91 38.80
CA THR A 204 -19.56 -18.32 38.58
C THR A 204 -19.65 -16.83 38.19
N ALA A 205 -20.54 -16.49 37.25
CA ALA A 205 -20.73 -15.10 36.82
C ALA A 205 -21.31 -14.22 37.94
N LEU A 206 -22.33 -14.69 38.67
CA LEU A 206 -22.93 -13.93 39.77
C LEU A 206 -21.96 -13.75 40.94
N ASN A 207 -21.23 -14.80 41.32
CA ASN A 207 -20.21 -14.70 42.36
C ASN A 207 -19.10 -13.74 41.96
N PHE A 208 -18.74 -13.67 40.69
CA PHE A 208 -17.81 -12.65 40.20
C PHE A 208 -18.36 -11.22 40.37
N PHE A 209 -19.64 -10.99 40.02
CA PHE A 209 -20.26 -9.66 40.11
C PHE A 209 -20.51 -9.17 41.55
N TYR A 210 -20.71 -10.09 42.50
CA TYR A 210 -21.08 -9.75 43.89
C TYR A 210 -19.99 -10.01 44.93
N ASN A 211 -19.27 -11.13 44.81
CA ASN A 211 -18.45 -11.68 45.90
C ASN A 211 -16.96 -11.81 45.55
N GLN A 212 -16.60 -11.73 44.26
CA GLN A 212 -15.24 -11.89 43.71
C GLN A 212 -14.50 -13.16 44.21
N LYS A 213 -15.24 -14.17 44.68
CA LYS A 213 -14.73 -15.49 45.05
C LYS A 213 -15.34 -16.52 44.12
N LEU A 214 -14.50 -17.28 43.42
CA LEU A 214 -14.93 -18.27 42.45
C LEU A 214 -14.65 -19.66 42.99
N ASP A 215 -15.71 -20.45 43.14
CA ASP A 215 -15.70 -21.88 43.43
C ASP A 215 -16.71 -22.56 42.50
N PHE A 216 -16.37 -23.73 41.97
CA PHE A 216 -17.17 -24.47 41.00
C PHE A 216 -16.78 -25.94 40.96
N LYS A 217 -17.76 -26.82 40.71
CA LYS A 217 -17.53 -28.27 40.54
C LYS A 217 -17.81 -28.70 39.11
N LEU A 218 -16.80 -29.26 38.44
CA LEU A 218 -16.93 -29.73 37.06
C LEU A 218 -17.52 -31.14 36.99
N ASN A 219 -18.23 -31.40 35.90
CA ASN A 219 -18.71 -32.74 35.51
C ASN A 219 -18.00 -33.17 34.23
N ASP A 220 -16.86 -33.85 34.38
CA ASP A 220 -15.99 -34.23 33.27
C ASP A 220 -16.68 -35.15 32.25
N ASP A 221 -17.54 -36.06 32.70
CA ASP A 221 -18.28 -36.97 31.82
C ASP A 221 -19.20 -36.20 30.87
N LYS A 222 -19.97 -35.23 31.37
CA LYS A 222 -20.83 -34.36 30.54
C LYS A 222 -20.03 -33.51 29.56
N ILE A 223 -18.83 -33.07 29.96
CA ILE A 223 -17.95 -32.26 29.10
C ILE A 223 -17.45 -33.11 27.93
N LEU A 224 -16.97 -34.33 28.22
CA LEU A 224 -16.44 -35.24 27.21
C LEU A 224 -17.54 -35.78 26.29
N GLU A 225 -18.72 -36.12 26.81
CA GLU A 225 -19.90 -36.49 26.00
C GLU A 225 -20.29 -35.37 25.02
N TRP A 226 -20.27 -34.11 25.47
CA TRP A 226 -20.54 -32.97 24.60
C TRP A 226 -19.48 -32.82 23.49
N HIS A 227 -18.20 -33.06 23.79
CA HIS A 227 -17.14 -33.04 22.78
C HIS A 227 -17.35 -34.14 21.72
N MET A 228 -17.78 -35.34 22.11
CA MET A 228 -18.14 -36.41 21.17
C MET A 228 -19.30 -35.99 20.26
N GLU A 229 -20.42 -35.59 20.84
CA GLU A 229 -21.62 -35.16 20.12
C GLU A 229 -21.30 -34.01 19.14
N LYS A 230 -20.55 -33.00 19.59
CA LYS A 230 -20.20 -31.86 18.74
C LYS A 230 -19.16 -32.17 17.68
N THR A 231 -18.29 -33.16 17.88
CA THR A 231 -17.40 -33.62 16.81
C THR A 231 -18.23 -34.19 15.67
N ALA A 232 -19.18 -35.08 15.97
CA ALA A 232 -20.09 -35.67 14.97
C ALA A 232 -20.83 -34.60 14.15
N VAL A 233 -21.51 -33.68 14.84
CA VAL A 233 -22.29 -32.59 14.20
C VAL A 233 -21.42 -31.65 13.36
N ARG A 234 -20.14 -31.45 13.75
CA ARG A 234 -19.24 -30.55 13.02
C ARG A 234 -18.67 -31.21 11.77
N LEU A 235 -18.37 -32.50 11.80
CA LEU A 235 -17.99 -33.28 10.62
C LEU A 235 -19.13 -33.27 9.60
N GLU A 236 -20.35 -33.60 10.02
CA GLU A 236 -21.55 -33.56 9.15
C GLU A 236 -21.74 -32.20 8.46
N LYS A 237 -21.38 -31.10 9.13
CA LYS A 237 -21.48 -29.73 8.60
C LYS A 237 -20.23 -29.25 7.85
N GLY A 238 -19.26 -30.12 7.59
CA GLY A 238 -17.98 -29.79 6.95
C GLY A 238 -17.13 -28.79 7.74
N LYS A 239 -17.38 -28.63 9.05
CA LYS A 239 -16.65 -27.71 9.95
C LYS A 239 -15.40 -28.38 10.52
N LEU A 240 -14.56 -28.93 9.63
CA LEU A 240 -13.39 -29.74 9.94
C LEU A 240 -12.50 -29.18 11.05
N ALA A 241 -12.15 -27.91 10.99
CA ALA A 241 -11.26 -27.31 11.98
C ALA A 241 -11.88 -27.20 13.39
N HIS A 242 -13.21 -27.06 13.49
CA HIS A 242 -13.90 -27.10 14.79
C HIS A 242 -14.08 -28.54 15.28
N ALA A 243 -14.21 -29.51 14.37
CA ALA A 243 -14.24 -30.93 14.72
C ALA A 243 -12.88 -31.37 15.30
N GLN A 244 -11.78 -30.95 14.67
CA GLN A 244 -10.42 -31.21 15.15
C GLN A 244 -10.21 -30.73 16.59
N GLU A 245 -10.61 -29.50 16.92
CA GLU A 245 -10.46 -28.95 18.27
C GLU A 245 -11.18 -29.78 19.35
N ASN A 246 -12.35 -30.34 19.04
CA ASN A 246 -13.05 -31.24 19.97
C ASN A 246 -12.38 -32.61 20.05
N LEU A 247 -11.95 -33.14 18.90
CA LEU A 247 -11.33 -34.46 18.82
C LEU A 247 -10.00 -34.50 19.58
N GLU A 248 -9.22 -33.42 19.53
CA GLU A 248 -7.99 -33.29 20.31
C GLU A 248 -8.23 -33.38 21.83
N VAL A 249 -9.39 -32.93 22.33
CA VAL A 249 -9.77 -33.05 23.74
C VAL A 249 -10.05 -34.52 24.07
N LEU A 250 -10.84 -35.21 23.24
CA LEU A 250 -11.18 -36.62 23.43
C LEU A 250 -9.95 -37.53 23.41
N LEU A 251 -9.03 -37.27 22.49
CA LEU A 251 -7.78 -38.04 22.36
C LEU A 251 -6.80 -37.81 23.52
N LYS A 252 -6.98 -36.75 24.30
CA LYS A 252 -6.17 -36.43 25.49
C LYS A 252 -6.89 -36.75 26.80
N SER A 253 -8.09 -37.34 26.76
CA SER A 253 -8.86 -37.72 27.95
C SER A 253 -8.95 -39.24 28.12
N ASN A 254 -9.65 -39.69 29.16
CA ASN A 254 -9.99 -41.10 29.38
C ASN A 254 -10.91 -41.69 28.27
N LYS A 255 -11.40 -40.88 27.33
CA LYS A 255 -12.22 -41.29 26.19
C LYS A 255 -11.43 -41.53 24.89
N ALA A 256 -10.09 -41.46 24.93
CA ALA A 256 -9.26 -41.64 23.75
C ALA A 256 -9.45 -43.01 23.07
N ASP A 257 -9.68 -44.06 23.88
CA ASP A 257 -9.87 -45.43 23.42
C ASP A 257 -11.33 -45.84 23.18
N ASP A 258 -12.28 -44.95 23.46
CA ASP A 258 -13.71 -45.15 23.26
C ASP A 258 -14.01 -45.44 21.77
N PRO A 259 -14.82 -46.48 21.45
CA PRO A 259 -15.16 -46.82 20.06
C PRO A 259 -15.70 -45.64 19.24
N THR A 260 -16.51 -44.78 19.86
CA THR A 260 -17.10 -43.61 19.20
C THR A 260 -16.03 -42.56 18.88
N THR A 261 -15.05 -42.34 19.75
CA THR A 261 -13.90 -41.43 19.46
C THR A 261 -13.09 -41.93 18.27
N LYS A 262 -12.85 -43.25 18.19
CA LYS A 262 -12.09 -43.86 17.09
C LYS A 262 -12.80 -43.74 15.75
N GLU A 263 -14.12 -43.91 15.74
CA GLU A 263 -14.96 -43.71 14.55
C GLU A 263 -14.89 -42.25 14.06
N LEU A 264 -15.11 -41.29 14.96
CA LEU A 264 -15.03 -39.86 14.64
C LEU A 264 -13.66 -39.44 14.09
N LEU A 265 -12.57 -40.02 14.62
CA LEU A 265 -11.22 -39.80 14.09
C LEU A 265 -11.04 -40.35 12.67
N SER A 266 -11.67 -41.47 12.34
CA SER A 266 -11.65 -42.02 10.99
C SER A 266 -12.37 -41.07 10.02
N THR A 267 -13.60 -40.69 10.34
CA THR A 267 -14.41 -39.78 9.51
C THR A 267 -13.71 -38.43 9.28
N PHE A 268 -13.06 -37.87 10.30
CA PHE A 268 -12.27 -36.63 10.16
C PHE A 268 -11.13 -36.76 9.15
N LYS A 269 -10.43 -37.91 9.12
CA LYS A 269 -9.32 -38.14 8.18
C LYS A 269 -9.81 -38.24 6.73
N ASP A 270 -10.95 -38.88 6.50
CA ASP A 270 -11.53 -39.06 5.17
C ASP A 270 -11.96 -37.71 4.56
N GLU A 271 -12.62 -36.85 5.33
CA GLU A 271 -13.00 -35.51 4.87
C GLU A 271 -11.80 -34.59 4.60
N LEU A 272 -10.70 -34.74 5.36
CA LEU A 272 -9.49 -33.95 5.15
C LEU A 272 -8.83 -34.24 3.79
N LEU A 273 -8.89 -35.48 3.32
CA LEU A 273 -8.35 -35.90 2.02
C LEU A 273 -9.12 -35.27 0.84
N LEU A 274 -10.44 -35.12 0.96
CA LEU A 274 -11.33 -34.59 -0.08
C LEU A 274 -11.18 -33.09 -0.36
N THR A 275 -10.66 -32.30 0.59
CA THR A 275 -10.54 -30.83 0.47
C THR A 275 -9.24 -30.35 -0.17
N SER A 276 -8.30 -31.26 -0.44
CA SER A 276 -6.94 -30.94 -0.90
C SER A 276 -6.78 -30.83 -2.44
N THR A 277 -7.81 -31.15 -3.21
CA THR A 277 -7.73 -31.35 -4.67
C THR A 277 -8.12 -30.16 -5.54
N ASP A 278 -8.53 -29.01 -4.98
CA ASP A 278 -9.30 -28.03 -5.76
C ASP A 278 -8.82 -26.56 -5.65
N GLN A 279 -7.55 -26.25 -5.94
CA GLN A 279 -7.10 -24.85 -6.14
C GLN A 279 -5.89 -24.71 -7.09
N THR A 280 -6.11 -24.70 -8.41
CA THR A 280 -5.14 -24.10 -9.36
C THR A 280 -5.79 -23.55 -10.64
N THR A 281 -5.89 -22.23 -10.78
CA THR A 281 -5.91 -21.43 -12.03
C THR A 281 -5.72 -19.95 -11.62
N SER A 282 -5.13 -18.99 -12.35
CA SER A 282 -4.55 -18.82 -13.68
C SER A 282 -3.64 -17.56 -13.62
N ARG A 283 -2.46 -17.56 -14.25
CA ARG A 283 -1.57 -16.37 -14.35
C ARG A 283 -1.36 -16.00 -15.83
N ARG A 284 -1.82 -14.81 -16.23
CA ARG A 284 -1.48 -14.21 -17.53
C ARG A 284 -0.01 -13.76 -17.56
N LYS A 285 0.65 -13.95 -18.71
CA LYS A 285 2.05 -13.52 -18.96
C LYS A 285 2.09 -12.02 -19.24
N GLN A 286 2.61 -11.23 -18.30
CA GLN A 286 3.10 -9.87 -18.57
C GLN A 286 4.44 -9.94 -19.33
N GLN A 287 4.57 -9.12 -20.37
CA GLN A 287 5.81 -8.84 -21.07
C GLN A 287 6.24 -7.44 -20.64
N SER A 288 7.40 -7.28 -19.97
CA SER A 288 7.80 -5.96 -19.45
C SER A 288 8.58 -5.17 -20.48
N ASN A 289 8.12 -3.96 -20.77
CA ASN A 289 8.84 -2.99 -21.59
C ASN A 289 10.05 -2.43 -20.82
N THR A 290 11.13 -2.10 -21.53
CA THR A 290 12.25 -1.34 -20.97
C THR A 290 11.96 0.15 -21.15
N TYR A 291 11.78 0.89 -20.06
CA TYR A 291 11.48 2.32 -20.09
C TYR A 291 12.75 3.17 -20.11
N PRO A 292 12.73 4.34 -20.79
CA PRO A 292 13.84 5.27 -20.76
C PRO A 292 14.03 5.84 -19.35
N ILE A 293 15.28 6.06 -18.96
CA ILE A 293 15.65 6.68 -17.68
C ILE A 293 15.67 8.20 -17.87
N ILE A 294 15.25 8.92 -16.85
CA ILE A 294 15.42 10.36 -16.78
C ILE A 294 16.90 10.73 -16.88
N THR A 295 17.22 11.71 -17.71
CA THR A 295 18.60 12.17 -17.93
C THR A 295 18.99 13.25 -16.93
N ASN A 296 20.29 13.50 -16.77
CA ASN A 296 20.76 14.61 -15.93
C ASN A 296 20.26 15.97 -16.41
N ASN A 297 20.13 16.17 -17.74
CA ASN A 297 19.58 17.40 -18.30
C ASN A 297 18.11 17.58 -17.93
N GLU A 298 17.30 16.52 -18.02
CA GLU A 298 15.88 16.56 -17.64
C GLU A 298 15.70 16.80 -16.14
N LYS A 299 16.53 16.18 -15.29
CA LYS A 299 16.55 16.48 -13.84
C LYS A 299 16.85 17.96 -13.59
N GLN A 300 17.88 18.50 -14.25
CA GLN A 300 18.24 19.90 -14.12
C GLN A 300 17.14 20.84 -14.65
N GLN A 301 16.44 20.45 -15.72
CA GLN A 301 15.29 21.21 -16.23
C GLN A 301 14.14 21.22 -15.21
N ILE A 302 13.82 20.08 -14.59
CA ILE A 302 12.84 19.98 -13.50
C ILE A 302 13.23 20.83 -12.29
N GLU A 303 14.48 20.78 -11.85
CA GLU A 303 14.98 21.56 -10.71
C GLU A 303 14.93 23.08 -10.95
N ASN A 304 15.01 23.52 -12.21
CA ASN A 304 14.94 24.94 -12.59
C ASN A 304 13.55 25.39 -13.05
N ALA A 305 12.57 24.49 -13.06
CA ALA A 305 11.22 24.77 -13.50
C ALA A 305 10.46 25.61 -12.46
N VAL A 306 9.38 26.26 -12.92
CA VAL A 306 8.30 26.68 -12.02
C VAL A 306 7.34 25.51 -11.91
N SER A 307 7.00 25.13 -10.69
CA SER A 307 6.26 23.90 -10.41
C SER A 307 4.89 24.17 -9.81
N LEU A 308 3.88 23.52 -10.38
CA LEU A 308 2.50 23.56 -9.88
C LEU A 308 2.12 22.17 -9.38
N SER A 309 1.30 22.05 -8.35
CA SER A 309 0.63 20.79 -8.00
C SER A 309 -0.87 20.91 -8.06
N PHE A 310 -1.51 19.81 -8.43
CA PHE A 310 -2.95 19.66 -8.43
C PHE A 310 -3.35 18.32 -7.88
N VAL A 311 -4.35 18.35 -7.02
CA VAL A 311 -5.01 17.18 -6.43
C VAL A 311 -6.49 17.23 -6.76
N GLY A 312 -7.16 16.09 -6.65
CA GLY A 312 -8.61 16.06 -6.85
C GLY A 312 -9.41 16.51 -5.63
N ASP A 313 -10.61 15.96 -5.52
CA ASP A 313 -11.62 16.36 -4.53
C ASP A 313 -11.11 16.31 -3.07
N LEU A 314 -11.19 17.48 -2.42
CA LEU A 314 -11.13 17.66 -0.97
C LEU A 314 -12.55 17.56 -0.41
N ILE A 315 -13.03 16.33 -0.24
CA ILE A 315 -14.43 16.03 0.11
C ILE A 315 -14.53 15.36 1.49
N LEU A 316 -15.32 15.95 2.40
CA LEU A 316 -15.59 15.34 3.71
C LEU A 316 -16.96 14.66 3.73
N LEU A 317 -16.94 13.34 3.72
CA LEU A 317 -18.12 12.53 4.01
C LEU A 317 -18.37 12.44 5.52
N ARG A 318 -19.56 11.96 5.91
CA ARG A 318 -20.02 11.97 7.31
C ARG A 318 -19.04 11.32 8.28
N ASP A 319 -18.47 10.16 7.94
CA ASP A 319 -17.55 9.44 8.82
C ASP A 319 -16.23 10.19 9.02
N GLN A 320 -15.74 10.92 8.00
CA GLN A 320 -14.55 11.75 8.13
C GLN A 320 -14.78 12.91 9.10
N VAL A 321 -15.95 13.57 9.04
CA VAL A 321 -16.30 14.64 10.00
C VAL A 321 -16.40 14.07 11.42
N LEU A 322 -17.08 12.93 11.60
CA LEU A 322 -17.23 12.30 12.92
C LEU A 322 -15.91 11.79 13.51
N ASN A 323 -14.97 11.35 12.67
CA ASN A 323 -13.66 10.87 13.10
C ASN A 323 -12.68 12.00 13.43
N ALA A 324 -12.90 13.20 12.90
CA ALA A 324 -12.10 14.39 13.20
C ALA A 324 -12.46 15.05 14.54
N TYR A 325 -13.66 14.78 15.07
CA TYR A 325 -14.11 15.40 16.31
C TYR A 325 -13.31 14.91 17.53
N ASN A 326 -12.69 15.86 18.23
CA ASN A 326 -11.97 15.64 19.47
C ASN A 326 -12.84 16.09 20.68
N PRO A 327 -13.33 15.15 21.51
CA PRO A 327 -14.21 15.47 22.63
C PRO A 327 -13.50 16.11 23.83
N GLU A 328 -12.16 16.16 23.84
CA GLU A 328 -11.39 16.75 24.95
C GLU A 328 -11.34 18.28 24.87
N ASN A 329 -11.35 18.84 23.67
CA ASN A 329 -11.33 20.29 23.40
C ASN A 329 -12.58 20.80 22.65
N ASP A 330 -13.49 19.91 22.24
CA ASP A 330 -14.69 20.25 21.46
C ASP A 330 -14.37 20.82 20.07
N GLU A 331 -13.27 20.37 19.45
CA GLU A 331 -12.81 20.83 18.14
C GLU A 331 -12.78 19.71 17.09
N TYR A 332 -12.73 20.09 15.81
CA TYR A 332 -12.55 19.16 14.69
C TYR A 332 -11.13 19.26 14.12
N GLU A 333 -10.38 18.16 14.17
CA GLU A 333 -8.97 18.09 13.78
C GLU A 333 -8.77 17.29 12.49
N PHE A 334 -8.24 17.95 11.43
CA PHE A 334 -8.12 17.37 10.09
C PHE A 334 -6.68 17.24 9.57
N ASP A 335 -5.67 17.80 10.27
CA ASP A 335 -4.26 17.81 9.81
C ASP A 335 -3.73 16.41 9.48
N ASP A 336 -4.16 15.42 10.26
CA ASP A 336 -3.76 14.02 10.15
C ASP A 336 -4.03 13.42 8.75
N MET A 337 -5.05 13.92 8.04
CA MET A 337 -5.41 13.50 6.67
C MET A 337 -4.30 13.76 5.66
N PHE A 338 -3.48 14.80 5.90
CA PHE A 338 -2.48 15.31 4.96
C PHE A 338 -1.04 14.91 5.31
N THR A 339 -0.85 14.18 6.42
CA THR A 339 0.47 13.85 7.00
C THR A 339 1.51 13.39 5.96
N TYR A 340 1.15 12.48 5.06
CA TYR A 340 2.08 11.88 4.10
C TYR A 340 2.21 12.64 2.78
N VAL A 341 1.23 13.49 2.46
CA VAL A 341 1.21 14.28 1.22
C VAL A 341 1.81 15.67 1.39
N LYS A 342 1.89 16.17 2.62
CA LYS A 342 2.42 17.50 2.94
C LYS A 342 3.79 17.77 2.32
N LYS A 343 4.70 16.78 2.31
CA LYS A 343 6.03 16.94 1.69
C LYS A 343 5.94 17.24 0.19
N TYR A 344 5.07 16.55 -0.54
CA TYR A 344 4.89 16.72 -1.99
C TYR A 344 4.22 18.05 -2.35
N LEU A 345 3.31 18.53 -1.50
CA LEU A 345 2.67 19.84 -1.66
C LEU A 345 3.63 20.98 -1.37
N SER A 346 4.53 20.82 -0.38
CA SER A 346 5.53 21.84 -0.04
C SER A 346 6.72 21.90 -1.00
N GLU A 347 6.90 20.88 -1.85
CA GLU A 347 7.95 20.84 -2.87
C GLU A 347 7.63 21.71 -4.09
N THR A 348 6.37 22.10 -4.29
CA THR A 348 5.95 22.90 -5.44
C THR A 348 5.83 24.38 -5.10
N ASP A 349 5.91 25.23 -6.13
CA ASP A 349 5.79 26.67 -5.97
C ASP A 349 4.34 27.12 -5.75
N PHE A 350 3.38 26.33 -6.25
CA PHE A 350 1.95 26.61 -6.12
C PHE A 350 1.10 25.34 -6.12
N SER A 351 0.43 25.07 -5.00
CA SER A 351 -0.44 23.91 -4.78
C SER A 351 -1.92 24.26 -4.90
N MET A 352 -2.64 23.50 -5.72
CA MET A 352 -4.07 23.67 -6.04
C MET A 352 -4.87 22.40 -5.72
N GLY A 353 -6.17 22.56 -5.41
CA GLY A 353 -7.11 21.44 -5.26
C GLY A 353 -8.57 21.87 -5.44
N VAL A 354 -9.48 20.90 -5.44
CA VAL A 354 -10.93 21.13 -5.56
C VAL A 354 -11.56 21.10 -4.16
N PHE A 355 -12.06 22.24 -3.68
CA PHE A 355 -12.76 22.30 -2.39
C PHE A 355 -14.23 21.93 -2.59
N GLU A 356 -14.51 20.62 -2.59
CA GLU A 356 -15.78 20.03 -3.04
C GLU A 356 -16.85 19.98 -1.96
N GLY A 357 -17.20 21.14 -1.40
CA GLY A 357 -18.32 21.28 -0.47
C GLY A 357 -18.31 22.63 0.26
N PRO A 358 -19.44 23.03 0.86
CA PRO A 358 -19.54 24.28 1.59
C PRO A 358 -18.99 24.16 3.02
N THR A 359 -18.58 25.28 3.60
CA THR A 359 -18.43 25.49 5.05
C THR A 359 -19.53 26.46 5.49
N ALA A 360 -20.73 25.94 5.73
CA ALA A 360 -21.92 26.72 6.06
C ALA A 360 -22.18 26.85 7.58
N GLY A 361 -21.30 26.26 8.41
CA GLY A 361 -21.40 26.27 9.88
C GLY A 361 -22.29 25.16 10.43
N GLU A 362 -22.15 24.89 11.73
CA GLU A 362 -22.80 23.75 12.42
C GLU A 362 -24.33 23.85 12.43
N SER A 363 -24.91 25.04 12.43
CA SER A 363 -26.37 25.25 12.42
C SER A 363 -27.08 24.67 11.20
N LYS A 364 -26.34 24.34 10.14
CA LYS A 364 -26.85 23.68 8.92
C LYS A 364 -26.65 22.16 8.93
N GLU A 365 -26.16 21.61 10.04
CA GLU A 365 -25.66 20.23 10.19
C GLU A 365 -24.49 19.92 9.25
N TYR A 366 -23.50 19.14 9.72
CA TYR A 366 -22.40 18.70 8.86
C TYR A 366 -22.80 17.51 7.97
N SER A 367 -21.91 17.15 7.03
CA SER A 367 -22.16 16.14 5.98
C SER A 367 -22.99 14.92 6.41
N THR A 368 -24.01 14.59 5.60
CA THR A 368 -25.11 13.67 6.01
C THR A 368 -24.84 12.18 5.77
N SER A 369 -23.98 11.82 4.81
CA SER A 369 -23.87 10.46 4.27
C SER A 369 -22.43 10.06 3.98
N VAL A 370 -22.17 8.73 3.92
CA VAL A 370 -20.92 8.15 3.38
C VAL A 370 -21.05 7.71 1.91
N TYR A 371 -22.10 8.18 1.24
CA TYR A 371 -22.54 7.89 -0.14
C TYR A 371 -22.93 6.42 -0.41
N ALA A 372 -22.23 5.46 0.17
CA ALA A 372 -22.51 4.02 0.06
C ALA A 372 -23.73 3.54 0.87
N ASP A 373 -24.29 4.39 1.73
CA ASP A 373 -25.38 4.07 2.66
C ASP A 373 -26.80 4.32 2.09
N LYS A 374 -26.88 4.85 0.85
CA LYS A 374 -28.14 5.22 0.17
C LYS A 374 -28.91 6.36 0.83
N ILE A 375 -28.28 7.12 1.71
CA ILE A 375 -28.84 8.37 2.26
C ILE A 375 -28.55 9.51 1.26
N PRO A 376 -29.49 10.45 1.03
CA PRO A 376 -29.22 11.63 0.21
C PRO A 376 -27.99 12.39 0.72
N LEU A 377 -27.03 12.59 -0.16
CA LEU A 377 -25.80 13.32 0.16
C LEU A 377 -26.06 14.82 0.16
N TYR A 378 -25.79 15.46 1.29
CA TYR A 378 -25.58 16.89 1.44
C TYR A 378 -24.24 17.08 2.15
N LEU A 379 -23.41 17.96 1.60
CA LEU A 379 -22.11 18.27 2.16
C LEU A 379 -22.17 19.57 2.95
N ASN A 380 -21.49 19.57 4.09
CA ASN A 380 -21.18 20.77 4.87
C ASN A 380 -20.01 20.43 5.80
N PHE A 381 -18.94 21.20 5.69
CA PHE A 381 -17.67 20.93 6.34
C PHE A 381 -17.48 21.86 7.55
N PRO A 382 -16.86 21.39 8.65
CA PRO A 382 -16.41 22.29 9.70
C PRO A 382 -15.34 23.26 9.17
N ASP A 383 -15.38 24.51 9.63
CA ASP A 383 -14.44 25.56 9.20
C ASP A 383 -12.97 25.15 9.40
N SER A 384 -12.68 24.36 10.45
CA SER A 384 -11.34 23.82 10.75
C SER A 384 -10.71 23.04 9.58
N PHE A 385 -11.51 22.52 8.65
CA PHE A 385 -11.02 21.85 7.45
C PHE A 385 -10.30 22.79 6.48
N ALA A 386 -10.83 24.00 6.25
CA ALA A 386 -10.17 25.00 5.41
C ALA A 386 -8.79 25.38 5.96
N TYR A 387 -8.68 25.55 7.29
CA TYR A 387 -7.40 25.83 7.93
C TYR A 387 -6.43 24.63 7.84
N ALA A 388 -6.91 23.39 7.95
CA ALA A 388 -6.08 22.20 7.75
C ALA A 388 -5.56 22.10 6.31
N VAL A 389 -6.41 22.38 5.31
CA VAL A 389 -6.01 22.49 3.89
C VAL A 389 -4.92 23.54 3.72
N ARG A 390 -5.08 24.74 4.29
CA ARG A 390 -4.01 25.77 4.25
C ARG A 390 -2.71 25.28 4.87
N ARG A 391 -2.76 24.68 6.07
CA ARG A 391 -1.59 24.16 6.80
C ARG A 391 -0.93 22.96 6.12
N ALA A 392 -1.67 22.22 5.29
CA ALA A 392 -1.14 21.12 4.49
C ALA A 392 -0.24 21.61 3.34
N GLY A 393 -0.34 22.89 2.95
CA GLY A 393 0.52 23.51 1.94
C GLY A 393 -0.22 24.01 0.70
N PHE A 394 -1.56 23.95 0.67
CA PHE A 394 -2.34 24.50 -0.45
C PHE A 394 -2.25 26.03 -0.48
N ASN A 395 -2.08 26.57 -1.69
CA ASN A 395 -2.11 28.00 -1.97
C ASN A 395 -3.48 28.44 -2.47
N PHE A 396 -4.11 27.57 -3.26
CA PHE A 396 -5.33 27.89 -3.99
C PHE A 396 -6.31 26.70 -3.98
N VAL A 397 -7.61 26.99 -3.98
CA VAL A 397 -8.66 26.01 -4.22
C VAL A 397 -9.69 26.51 -5.21
N THR A 398 -10.20 25.64 -6.07
CA THR A 398 -11.40 25.94 -6.85
C THR A 398 -12.65 25.58 -6.06
N THR A 399 -13.66 26.46 -6.12
CA THR A 399 -15.01 26.22 -5.59
C THR A 399 -16.05 26.02 -6.70
N ALA A 400 -15.64 26.07 -7.97
CA ALA A 400 -16.49 25.68 -9.10
C ALA A 400 -16.61 24.16 -9.15
N GLN A 401 -17.62 23.62 -8.47
CA GLN A 401 -17.84 22.17 -8.35
C GLN A 401 -19.33 21.85 -8.09
N ASN A 402 -19.74 20.57 -8.13
CA ASN A 402 -21.17 20.23 -8.09
C ASN A 402 -21.85 20.27 -6.73
N HIS A 403 -21.13 20.38 -5.64
CA HIS A 403 -21.63 20.57 -4.28
C HIS A 403 -21.62 22.05 -3.81
N LEU A 404 -21.35 23.02 -4.71
CA LEU A 404 -21.14 24.42 -4.32
C LEU A 404 -22.36 25.04 -3.60
N LEU A 405 -23.59 24.66 -3.98
CA LEU A 405 -24.84 25.14 -3.37
C LEU A 405 -25.55 24.08 -2.51
N ASP A 406 -24.85 23.06 -2.00
CA ASP A 406 -25.47 22.04 -1.14
C ASP A 406 -26.12 22.65 0.12
N CYS A 407 -25.63 23.82 0.56
CA CYS A 407 -26.19 24.63 1.65
C CYS A 407 -26.84 25.95 1.18
N GLY A 408 -27.17 26.06 -0.11
CA GLY A 408 -27.73 27.25 -0.74
C GLY A 408 -26.69 28.37 -0.97
N VAL A 409 -27.15 29.49 -1.56
CA VAL A 409 -26.30 30.65 -1.92
C VAL A 409 -25.60 31.24 -0.69
N GLU A 410 -26.31 31.44 0.41
CA GLU A 410 -25.73 31.93 1.67
C GLU A 410 -24.61 31.02 2.20
N GLY A 411 -24.77 29.70 2.06
CA GLY A 411 -23.74 28.72 2.42
C GLY A 411 -22.49 28.88 1.56
N ALA A 412 -22.65 29.12 0.25
CA ALA A 412 -21.54 29.39 -0.65
C ALA A 412 -20.83 30.71 -0.29
N MET A 413 -21.56 31.79 -0.01
CA MET A 413 -20.96 33.08 0.38
C MET A 413 -20.17 32.97 1.68
N ARG A 414 -20.73 32.32 2.70
CA ARG A 414 -20.02 32.03 3.95
C ARG A 414 -18.77 31.20 3.71
N THR A 415 -18.82 30.26 2.77
CA THR A 415 -17.65 29.44 2.41
C THR A 415 -16.50 30.30 1.91
N LEU A 416 -16.80 31.30 1.05
CA LEU A 416 -15.78 32.24 0.58
C LEU A 416 -15.17 33.04 1.74
N ASP A 417 -15.98 33.48 2.71
CA ASP A 417 -15.47 34.19 3.89
C ASP A 417 -14.55 33.31 4.75
N VAL A 418 -14.84 32.03 4.89
CA VAL A 418 -14.00 31.07 5.62
C VAL A 418 -12.68 30.83 4.86
N LEU A 419 -12.72 30.70 3.54
CA LEU A 419 -11.52 30.54 2.72
C LEU A 419 -10.61 31.78 2.81
N ASP A 420 -11.18 32.98 2.73
CA ASP A 420 -10.45 34.24 2.92
C ASP A 420 -9.80 34.32 4.30
N LYS A 421 -10.55 34.00 5.37
CA LYS A 421 -10.03 33.96 6.76
C LYS A 421 -8.93 32.92 6.95
N SER A 422 -9.01 31.80 6.24
CA SER A 422 -7.97 30.76 6.27
C SER A 422 -6.70 31.16 5.50
N GLY A 423 -6.76 32.20 4.67
CA GLY A 423 -5.67 32.62 3.80
C GLY A 423 -5.46 31.69 2.59
N LEU A 424 -6.51 30.97 2.18
CA LEU A 424 -6.54 30.21 0.92
C LEU A 424 -7.08 31.11 -0.18
N SER A 425 -6.31 31.30 -1.25
CA SER A 425 -6.87 31.90 -2.46
C SER A 425 -7.92 30.98 -3.06
N HIS A 426 -8.97 31.55 -3.64
CA HIS A 426 -10.04 30.75 -4.23
C HIS A 426 -10.58 31.40 -5.50
N LEU A 427 -11.19 30.57 -6.35
CA LEU A 427 -11.90 31.01 -7.55
C LEU A 427 -12.98 29.99 -7.90
N GLY A 428 -14.05 30.44 -8.55
CA GLY A 428 -15.10 29.59 -9.10
C GLY A 428 -16.47 29.83 -8.50
N CYS A 429 -16.54 30.43 -7.31
CA CYS A 429 -17.74 31.06 -6.77
C CYS A 429 -17.46 32.54 -6.51
N TYR A 430 -18.47 33.38 -6.65
CA TYR A 430 -18.30 34.84 -6.50
C TYR A 430 -19.48 35.45 -5.76
N ARG A 431 -19.21 36.47 -4.93
CA ARG A 431 -20.23 37.19 -4.16
C ARG A 431 -21.03 38.17 -5.00
N ASN A 432 -20.45 38.63 -6.10
CA ASN A 432 -21.05 39.59 -7.01
C ASN A 432 -20.31 39.59 -8.37
N SER A 433 -20.87 40.31 -9.35
CA SER A 433 -20.29 40.44 -10.69
C SER A 433 -18.90 41.09 -10.70
N GLU A 434 -18.64 42.08 -9.83
CA GLU A 434 -17.33 42.73 -9.76
C GLU A 434 -16.24 41.73 -9.36
N GLU A 435 -16.52 40.85 -8.39
CA GLU A 435 -15.60 39.78 -8.00
C GLU A 435 -15.39 38.76 -9.13
N LYS A 436 -16.44 38.42 -9.90
CA LYS A 436 -16.34 37.53 -11.07
C LYS A 436 -15.53 38.13 -12.22
N GLU A 437 -15.58 39.45 -12.40
CA GLU A 437 -14.89 40.16 -13.48
C GLU A 437 -13.40 40.40 -13.20
N LYS A 438 -12.95 40.22 -11.94
CA LYS A 438 -11.52 40.31 -11.59
C LYS A 438 -10.71 39.26 -12.33
N LEU A 439 -9.60 39.68 -12.93
CA LEU A 439 -8.73 38.79 -13.70
C LEU A 439 -7.88 37.90 -12.76
N PRO A 440 -8.02 36.57 -12.84
CA PRO A 440 -7.40 35.62 -11.91
C PRO A 440 -5.94 35.31 -12.29
N ILE A 441 -5.05 36.30 -12.15
CA ILE A 441 -3.63 36.20 -12.49
C ILE A 441 -2.77 36.16 -11.23
N PHE A 442 -1.92 35.15 -11.14
CA PHE A 442 -1.00 34.92 -10.03
C PHE A 442 0.44 35.05 -10.51
N ASP A 443 1.28 35.77 -9.75
CA ASP A 443 2.73 35.75 -9.95
C ASP A 443 3.33 34.56 -9.19
N ILE A 444 3.78 33.56 -9.96
CA ILE A 444 4.39 32.34 -9.43
C ILE A 444 5.85 32.32 -9.89
N LYS A 445 6.77 32.71 -8.99
CA LYS A 445 8.21 32.78 -9.24
C LYS A 445 8.60 33.64 -10.46
N GLY A 446 7.85 34.71 -10.72
CA GLY A 446 8.05 35.62 -11.83
C GLY A 446 7.31 35.25 -13.12
N LEU A 447 6.54 34.15 -13.13
CA LEU A 447 5.62 33.84 -14.22
C LEU A 447 4.22 34.33 -13.88
N LYS A 448 3.58 35.02 -14.82
CA LYS A 448 2.15 35.38 -14.75
C LYS A 448 1.30 34.19 -15.17
N VAL A 449 0.72 33.50 -14.20
CA VAL A 449 -0.14 32.34 -14.42
C VAL A 449 -1.59 32.77 -14.25
N ALA A 450 -2.36 32.70 -15.35
CA ALA A 450 -3.79 32.93 -15.33
C ALA A 450 -4.55 31.63 -15.06
N ILE A 451 -5.58 31.67 -14.20
CA ILE A 451 -6.37 30.48 -13.82
C ILE A 451 -7.84 30.71 -14.16
N LEU A 452 -8.44 29.87 -15.00
CA LEU A 452 -9.88 29.88 -15.28
C LEU A 452 -10.54 28.65 -14.67
N THR A 453 -11.69 28.82 -14.00
CA THR A 453 -12.42 27.73 -13.34
C THR A 453 -13.82 27.62 -13.90
N TYR A 454 -14.29 26.39 -14.11
CA TYR A 454 -15.65 26.13 -14.57
C TYR A 454 -16.24 24.89 -13.90
N THR A 455 -17.56 24.81 -13.79
CA THR A 455 -18.25 23.60 -13.30
C THR A 455 -19.33 23.15 -14.26
N LYS A 456 -19.53 21.84 -14.40
CA LYS A 456 -20.65 21.31 -15.19
C LYS A 456 -22.02 21.72 -14.63
N ARG A 457 -22.15 21.81 -13.30
CA ARG A 457 -23.42 22.07 -12.60
C ARG A 457 -23.19 22.30 -11.11
N SER A 458 -24.23 22.73 -10.40
CA SER A 458 -24.41 22.48 -8.96
C SER A 458 -25.57 21.49 -8.76
N ASN A 459 -25.45 20.59 -7.78
CA ASN A 459 -26.47 19.60 -7.44
C ASN A 459 -27.76 20.33 -7.06
N ARG A 460 -28.89 19.88 -7.63
CA ARG A 460 -30.25 20.41 -7.39
C ARG A 460 -30.54 21.77 -8.03
N TYR A 461 -29.62 22.32 -8.83
CA TYR A 461 -29.83 23.54 -9.61
C TYR A 461 -29.74 23.24 -11.11
N THR A 462 -30.54 23.95 -11.92
CA THR A 462 -30.55 23.82 -13.38
C THR A 462 -29.47 24.71 -14.02
N ASN A 463 -29.20 24.49 -15.32
CA ASN A 463 -28.32 25.39 -16.07
C ASN A 463 -28.92 26.79 -16.19
N ASP A 464 -30.24 26.88 -16.42
CA ASP A 464 -30.99 28.16 -16.49
C ASP A 464 -30.74 29.05 -15.27
N PHE A 465 -30.78 28.46 -14.07
CA PHE A 465 -30.51 29.18 -12.83
C PHE A 465 -29.17 29.93 -12.89
N PHE A 466 -28.11 29.34 -13.46
CA PHE A 466 -26.81 29.98 -13.57
C PHE A 466 -26.66 30.89 -14.80
N LEU A 467 -27.68 30.97 -15.66
CA LEU A 467 -27.70 31.80 -16.86
C LEU A 467 -28.62 33.03 -16.72
N GLU A 468 -29.47 33.05 -15.69
CA GLU A 468 -30.28 34.19 -15.27
C GLU A 468 -29.40 35.36 -14.80
N GLU A 469 -29.80 36.59 -15.12
CA GLU A 469 -29.02 37.81 -14.79
C GLU A 469 -28.72 37.95 -13.29
N GLU A 470 -29.66 37.55 -12.42
CA GLU A 470 -29.52 37.63 -10.97
C GLU A 470 -28.45 36.67 -10.43
N ASN A 471 -28.26 35.52 -11.08
CA ASN A 471 -27.49 34.38 -10.55
C ASN A 471 -26.23 34.06 -11.38
N LYS A 472 -26.10 34.61 -12.59
CA LYS A 472 -24.96 34.34 -13.49
C LYS A 472 -23.60 34.73 -12.93
N HIS A 473 -23.57 35.58 -11.91
CA HIS A 473 -22.34 35.93 -11.23
C HIS A 473 -21.84 34.82 -10.30
N LEU A 474 -22.73 33.93 -9.82
CA LEU A 474 -22.40 32.96 -8.77
C LEU A 474 -21.30 31.98 -9.17
N THR A 475 -21.26 31.53 -10.42
CA THR A 475 -20.21 30.63 -10.95
C THR A 475 -20.16 30.70 -12.48
N SER A 476 -19.21 30.02 -13.11
CA SER A 476 -19.17 29.83 -14.57
C SER A 476 -19.42 28.37 -14.89
N ILE A 477 -20.45 28.09 -15.71
CA ILE A 477 -20.89 26.73 -16.01
C ILE A 477 -20.38 26.22 -17.37
N LEU A 478 -20.30 24.90 -17.54
CA LEU A 478 -20.11 24.22 -18.83
C LEU A 478 -21.33 23.33 -19.13
N VAL A 479 -21.83 23.37 -20.36
CA VAL A 479 -23.00 22.58 -20.76
C VAL A 479 -22.67 21.58 -21.86
N ALA A 480 -23.49 20.52 -21.98
CA ALA A 480 -23.25 19.48 -22.98
C ALA A 480 -23.35 20.05 -24.42
N PRO A 481 -22.64 19.50 -25.42
CA PRO A 481 -22.79 19.94 -26.81
C PRO A 481 -24.22 19.83 -27.37
N SER A 482 -25.05 18.98 -26.75
CA SER A 482 -26.47 18.82 -27.09
C SER A 482 -27.40 19.77 -26.33
N ASP A 483 -26.89 20.58 -25.42
CA ASP A 483 -27.66 21.55 -24.62
C ASP A 483 -27.95 22.81 -25.48
N GLU A 484 -29.14 23.37 -25.34
CA GLU A 484 -29.57 24.52 -26.15
C GLU A 484 -28.74 25.78 -25.89
N HIS A 485 -28.10 25.89 -24.71
CA HIS A 485 -27.25 27.02 -24.36
C HIS A 485 -25.79 26.84 -24.77
N PHE A 486 -25.42 25.74 -25.45
CA PHE A 486 -24.02 25.41 -25.73
C PHE A 486 -23.25 26.53 -26.45
N GLU A 487 -23.80 27.12 -27.51
CA GLU A 487 -23.11 28.19 -28.23
C GLU A 487 -22.99 29.49 -27.41
N ARG A 488 -23.97 29.79 -26.54
CA ARG A 488 -23.89 30.92 -25.60
C ARG A 488 -22.76 30.69 -24.61
N VAL A 489 -22.76 29.55 -23.92
CA VAL A 489 -21.75 29.21 -22.90
C VAL A 489 -20.35 29.13 -23.51
N LYS A 490 -20.22 28.56 -24.71
CA LYS A 490 -18.97 28.53 -25.47
C LYS A 490 -18.48 29.94 -25.80
N LYS A 491 -19.36 30.85 -26.20
CA LYS A 491 -19.00 32.26 -26.41
C LYS A 491 -18.50 32.91 -25.11
N ASP A 492 -19.18 32.68 -23.99
CA ASP A 492 -18.77 33.23 -22.68
C ASP A 492 -17.36 32.74 -22.29
N VAL A 493 -17.07 31.45 -22.49
CA VAL A 493 -15.72 30.89 -22.32
C VAL A 493 -14.70 31.57 -23.23
N LEU A 494 -15.01 31.74 -24.52
CA LEU A 494 -14.10 32.41 -25.45
C LEU A 494 -13.84 33.87 -25.06
N ASP A 495 -14.86 34.57 -24.54
CA ASP A 495 -14.74 35.93 -24.05
C ASP A 495 -13.84 35.99 -22.79
N ASP A 496 -13.93 35.01 -21.87
CA ASP A 496 -13.02 34.90 -20.73
C ASP A 496 -11.55 34.78 -21.19
N PHE A 497 -11.29 33.91 -22.18
CA PHE A 497 -9.97 33.76 -22.77
C PHE A 497 -9.51 35.04 -23.49
N ALA A 498 -10.41 35.74 -24.17
CA ALA A 498 -10.08 36.99 -24.84
C ALA A 498 -9.69 38.08 -23.83
N ARG A 499 -10.41 38.19 -22.70
CA ARG A 499 -10.07 39.13 -21.61
C ARG A 499 -8.73 38.80 -20.99
N ILE A 500 -8.49 37.54 -20.59
CA ILE A 500 -7.27 37.16 -19.88
C ILE A 500 -6.01 37.31 -20.74
N LYS A 501 -6.11 37.08 -22.05
CA LYS A 501 -5.00 37.26 -22.99
C LYS A 501 -4.52 38.71 -23.11
N GLN A 502 -5.36 39.70 -22.81
CA GLN A 502 -4.96 41.12 -22.85
C GLN A 502 -3.87 41.42 -21.82
N GLU A 503 -3.83 40.67 -20.71
CA GLU A 503 -2.82 40.79 -19.65
C GLU A 503 -1.50 40.09 -19.98
N LYS A 504 -1.44 39.39 -21.11
CA LYS A 504 -0.28 38.66 -21.61
C LYS A 504 0.28 37.69 -20.55
N PRO A 505 -0.54 36.73 -20.05
CA PRO A 505 -0.04 35.71 -19.14
C PRO A 505 1.00 34.82 -19.82
N ASP A 506 1.97 34.34 -19.05
CA ASP A 506 2.98 33.39 -19.52
C ASP A 506 2.42 31.96 -19.61
N CYS A 507 1.36 31.66 -18.83
CA CYS A 507 0.68 30.37 -18.83
C CYS A 507 -0.81 30.55 -18.49
N ILE A 508 -1.70 29.89 -19.24
CA ILE A 508 -3.14 29.81 -18.93
C ILE A 508 -3.50 28.40 -18.46
N VAL A 509 -3.92 28.30 -17.20
CA VAL A 509 -4.40 27.07 -16.55
C VAL A 509 -5.93 27.08 -16.51
N VAL A 510 -6.57 25.98 -16.91
CA VAL A 510 -8.02 25.80 -16.83
C VAL A 510 -8.33 24.66 -15.85
N LEU A 511 -9.25 24.89 -14.92
CA LEU A 511 -9.70 23.95 -13.90
C LEU A 511 -11.20 23.64 -14.08
N PRO A 512 -11.58 22.78 -15.05
CA PRO A 512 -12.97 22.43 -15.26
C PRO A 512 -13.41 21.22 -14.40
N HIS A 513 -14.48 21.37 -13.63
CA HIS A 513 -15.12 20.29 -12.89
C HIS A 513 -16.18 19.61 -13.77
N MET A 514 -15.76 18.59 -14.53
CA MET A 514 -16.50 18.06 -15.67
C MET A 514 -16.31 16.55 -15.91
N GLY A 515 -17.28 15.93 -16.60
CA GLY A 515 -17.24 14.52 -16.99
C GLY A 515 -18.31 13.67 -16.34
N ARG A 516 -18.11 12.35 -16.40
CA ARG A 516 -19.02 11.35 -15.83
C ARG A 516 -18.37 10.63 -14.66
N GLN A 517 -19.06 10.62 -13.52
CA GLN A 517 -18.62 9.95 -12.31
C GLN A 517 -18.34 8.44 -12.51
N PHE A 518 -17.30 7.97 -11.83
CA PHE A 518 -16.83 6.59 -11.73
C PHE A 518 -16.44 5.96 -13.07
N ARG A 519 -15.77 6.74 -13.93
CA ARG A 519 -15.22 6.29 -15.21
C ARG A 519 -13.73 6.61 -15.30
N HIS A 520 -12.93 5.61 -15.65
CA HIS A 520 -11.48 5.76 -15.84
C HIS A 520 -11.08 6.27 -17.24
N SER A 521 -12.05 6.61 -18.09
CA SER A 521 -11.82 7.15 -19.43
C SER A 521 -12.62 8.44 -19.61
N PRO A 522 -12.03 9.49 -20.20
CA PRO A 522 -12.75 10.73 -20.47
C PRO A 522 -13.87 10.49 -21.48
N ASP A 523 -15.00 11.18 -21.31
CA ASP A 523 -16.14 11.10 -22.22
C ASP A 523 -16.11 12.19 -23.31
N ILE A 524 -17.05 12.12 -24.27
CA ILE A 524 -17.14 13.07 -25.39
C ILE A 524 -17.34 14.52 -24.93
N TYR A 525 -18.00 14.71 -23.78
CA TYR A 525 -18.23 16.03 -23.19
C TYR A 525 -16.91 16.64 -22.69
N GLN A 526 -16.09 15.87 -21.97
CA GLN A 526 -14.75 16.29 -21.56
C GLN A 526 -13.87 16.60 -22.78
N GLN A 527 -13.89 15.72 -23.79
CA GLN A 527 -13.09 15.88 -25.01
C GLN A 527 -13.43 17.16 -25.77
N THR A 528 -14.73 17.44 -25.94
CA THR A 528 -15.21 18.64 -26.66
C THR A 528 -14.78 19.92 -25.96
N TRP A 529 -14.93 20.01 -24.63
CA TRP A 529 -14.49 21.19 -23.88
C TRP A 529 -12.97 21.33 -23.85
N CYS A 530 -12.22 20.23 -23.75
CA CYS A 530 -10.76 20.26 -23.89
C CYS A 530 -10.33 20.83 -25.26
N ASP A 531 -10.98 20.42 -26.36
CA ASP A 531 -10.70 20.97 -27.69
C ASP A 531 -10.96 22.48 -27.76
N ILE A 532 -12.07 22.94 -27.18
CA ILE A 532 -12.39 24.37 -27.11
C ILE A 532 -11.32 25.13 -26.32
N PHE A 533 -10.92 24.64 -25.14
CA PHE A 533 -9.90 25.29 -24.31
C PHE A 533 -8.52 25.33 -24.98
N VAL A 534 -8.11 24.21 -25.61
CA VAL A 534 -6.84 24.14 -26.37
C VAL A 534 -6.85 25.18 -27.49
N ASN A 535 -7.91 25.25 -28.28
CA ASN A 535 -8.05 26.21 -29.37
C ASN A 535 -8.17 27.66 -28.85
N ALA A 536 -8.78 27.86 -27.69
CA ALA A 536 -8.84 29.16 -27.02
C ALA A 536 -7.49 29.59 -26.45
N GLY A 537 -6.49 28.71 -26.34
CA GLY A 537 -5.12 29.03 -25.98
C GLY A 537 -4.66 28.53 -24.61
N ALA A 538 -5.39 27.60 -23.99
CA ALA A 538 -4.96 26.97 -22.73
C ALA A 538 -3.60 26.26 -22.87
N ASP A 539 -2.76 26.37 -21.84
CA ASP A 539 -1.47 25.67 -21.75
C ASP A 539 -1.58 24.41 -20.87
N VAL A 540 -2.40 24.49 -19.82
CA VAL A 540 -2.63 23.38 -18.89
C VAL A 540 -4.13 23.26 -18.59
N ILE A 541 -4.69 22.06 -18.69
CA ILE A 541 -6.08 21.76 -18.33
C ILE A 541 -6.06 20.70 -17.23
N LEU A 542 -6.53 21.03 -16.03
CA LEU A 542 -6.55 20.14 -14.86
C LEU A 542 -8.01 19.93 -14.46
N SER A 543 -8.61 18.89 -15.03
CA SER A 543 -10.02 18.56 -14.83
C SER A 543 -10.22 17.69 -13.60
N ASP A 544 -11.42 17.74 -13.03
CA ASP A 544 -11.89 16.82 -11.98
C ASP A 544 -13.39 16.56 -12.11
N HIS A 545 -14.04 15.89 -11.13
CA HIS A 545 -15.45 15.45 -11.03
C HIS A 545 -15.69 13.94 -11.18
N PRO A 546 -14.97 13.19 -12.04
CA PRO A 546 -15.23 11.76 -12.20
C PRO A 546 -15.06 10.92 -10.93
N HIS A 547 -14.41 11.43 -9.87
CA HIS A 547 -14.06 10.66 -8.66
C HIS A 547 -13.27 9.37 -8.97
N ALA A 548 -12.57 9.35 -10.11
CA ALA A 548 -11.87 8.19 -10.64
C ALA A 548 -10.69 8.67 -11.47
N VAL A 549 -9.50 8.08 -11.26
CA VAL A 549 -8.30 8.45 -12.02
C VAL A 549 -8.55 8.32 -13.52
N GLN A 550 -8.10 9.31 -14.30
CA GLN A 550 -8.19 9.38 -15.76
C GLN A 550 -6.84 9.80 -16.38
N PRO A 551 -6.61 9.52 -17.67
CA PRO A 551 -5.33 9.73 -18.35
C PRO A 551 -4.75 11.15 -18.26
N TYR A 552 -3.42 11.21 -18.28
CA TYR A 552 -2.70 12.39 -18.79
C TYR A 552 -2.68 12.35 -20.32
N GLU A 553 -2.69 13.52 -20.93
CA GLU A 553 -2.64 13.67 -22.38
C GLU A 553 -1.82 14.90 -22.74
N TRP A 554 -0.93 14.74 -23.72
CA TRP A 554 -0.20 15.84 -24.35
C TRP A 554 -0.84 16.15 -25.70
N ARG A 555 -1.26 17.40 -25.89
CA ARG A 555 -1.74 17.92 -27.18
C ARG A 555 -0.81 19.00 -27.71
N LYS A 556 -1.05 19.39 -28.95
CA LYS A 556 -0.39 20.51 -29.61
C LYS A 556 -1.43 21.59 -29.92
N LYS A 557 -1.09 22.85 -29.64
CA LYS A 557 -1.88 23.99 -30.14
C LYS A 557 -1.80 24.01 -31.67
N PRO A 558 -2.91 24.10 -32.42
CA PRO A 558 -2.89 24.06 -33.88
C PRO A 558 -2.03 25.14 -34.53
N GLU A 559 -2.01 26.36 -33.96
CA GLU A 559 -1.35 27.52 -34.57
C GLU A 559 0.15 27.62 -34.22
N THR A 560 0.54 27.23 -33.01
CA THR A 560 1.91 27.44 -32.50
C THR A 560 2.71 26.16 -32.35
N ASN A 561 2.07 24.99 -32.43
CA ASN A 561 2.66 23.68 -32.14
C ASN A 561 3.29 23.56 -30.73
N GLN A 562 2.91 24.45 -29.81
CA GLN A 562 3.28 24.39 -28.40
C GLN A 562 2.55 23.25 -27.69
N ASN A 563 3.18 22.71 -26.65
CA ASN A 563 2.59 21.64 -25.85
C ASN A 563 1.44 22.15 -24.98
N VAL A 564 0.37 21.35 -24.89
CA VAL A 564 -0.71 21.52 -23.91
C VAL A 564 -0.78 20.26 -23.07
N LEU A 565 -0.72 20.42 -21.76
CA LEU A 565 -0.90 19.32 -20.81
C LEU A 565 -2.37 19.23 -20.39
N ILE A 566 -2.95 18.04 -20.49
CA ILE A 566 -4.30 17.76 -20.02
C ILE A 566 -4.24 16.64 -18.99
N LEU A 567 -4.79 16.90 -17.81
CA LEU A 567 -5.15 15.90 -16.82
C LEU A 567 -6.67 15.82 -16.79
N HIS A 568 -7.24 14.64 -17.08
CA HIS A 568 -8.69 14.47 -17.16
C HIS A 568 -9.37 14.27 -15.79
N CYS A 569 -8.72 13.64 -14.82
CA CYS A 569 -9.16 13.53 -13.42
C CYS A 569 -8.07 12.84 -12.57
N PRO A 570 -7.60 13.42 -11.46
CA PRO A 570 -6.71 12.76 -10.51
C PRO A 570 -7.43 11.84 -9.51
N GLY A 571 -8.77 11.84 -9.46
CA GLY A 571 -9.57 11.09 -8.48
C GLY A 571 -9.58 11.74 -7.09
N ASN A 572 -10.38 11.18 -6.17
CA ASN A 572 -10.64 11.78 -4.86
C ASN A 572 -9.39 11.87 -3.96
N PHE A 573 -8.94 13.08 -3.61
CA PHE A 573 -7.71 13.24 -2.82
C PHE A 573 -7.90 12.88 -1.34
N VAL A 574 -8.90 13.48 -0.69
CA VAL A 574 -9.26 13.20 0.72
C VAL A 574 -10.73 12.80 0.73
N ASN A 575 -11.03 11.52 0.96
CA ASN A 575 -12.39 10.97 0.95
C ASN A 575 -12.47 9.61 1.67
N SER A 576 -13.66 9.13 2.04
CA SER A 576 -13.87 7.78 2.60
C SER A 576 -14.57 6.77 1.67
N TYR A 577 -14.85 7.15 0.42
CA TYR A 577 -15.56 6.32 -0.55
C TYR A 577 -14.62 5.33 -1.25
N VAL A 578 -14.84 4.04 -1.02
CA VAL A 578 -13.96 2.96 -1.54
C VAL A 578 -14.57 2.15 -2.67
N GLN A 579 -15.87 2.31 -2.96
CA GLN A 579 -16.50 1.54 -4.04
C GLN A 579 -16.12 2.15 -5.40
N LYS A 580 -16.20 1.35 -6.47
CA LYS A 580 -15.85 1.78 -7.85
C LYS A 580 -14.47 2.46 -7.94
N ASP A 581 -13.52 1.96 -7.16
CA ASP A 581 -12.15 2.46 -7.09
C ASP A 581 -12.01 3.94 -6.63
N GLY A 582 -12.99 4.48 -5.91
CA GLY A 582 -12.92 5.85 -5.35
C GLY A 582 -11.83 6.08 -4.29
N ASP A 583 -11.16 5.01 -3.85
CA ASP A 583 -9.98 5.05 -2.99
C ASP A 583 -8.66 5.17 -3.76
N ALA A 584 -8.69 5.12 -5.10
CA ALA A 584 -7.54 5.39 -5.97
C ALA A 584 -7.51 6.86 -6.39
N SER A 585 -6.37 7.52 -6.17
CA SER A 585 -6.17 8.93 -6.53
C SER A 585 -4.71 9.20 -6.91
N ALA A 586 -4.39 10.39 -7.38
CA ALA A 586 -3.04 10.84 -7.66
C ALA A 586 -2.83 12.31 -7.24
N LEU A 587 -1.63 12.63 -6.77
CA LEU A 587 -1.13 14.01 -6.74
C LEU A 587 -0.35 14.25 -8.02
N THR A 588 -0.69 15.32 -8.73
CA THR A 588 -0.03 15.72 -9.97
C THR A 588 0.92 16.88 -9.69
N GLN A 589 2.14 16.82 -10.22
CA GLN A 589 3.07 17.96 -10.26
C GLN A 589 3.37 18.32 -11.72
N ILE A 590 3.08 19.54 -12.13
CA ILE A 590 3.35 20.08 -13.47
C ILE A 590 4.62 20.93 -13.42
N TYR A 591 5.47 20.80 -14.43
CA TYR A 591 6.72 21.56 -14.55
C TYR A 591 6.67 22.47 -15.77
N LEU A 592 6.76 23.78 -15.52
CA LEU A 592 6.75 24.84 -16.51
C LEU A 592 8.15 25.38 -16.74
N ASN A 593 8.48 25.69 -17.98
CA ASN A 593 9.72 26.38 -18.31
C ASN A 593 9.71 27.79 -17.70
N LYS A 594 10.70 28.10 -16.85
CA LYS A 594 10.79 29.38 -16.14
C LYS A 594 10.84 30.63 -17.03
N LYS A 595 11.22 30.50 -18.30
CA LYS A 595 11.30 31.64 -19.24
C LYS A 595 10.07 31.78 -20.12
N SER A 596 9.51 30.66 -20.60
CA SER A 596 8.42 30.68 -21.56
C SER A 596 7.04 30.37 -20.97
N GLY A 597 6.96 29.86 -19.74
CA GLY A 597 5.72 29.37 -19.13
C GLY A 597 5.18 28.07 -19.73
N GLU A 598 5.82 27.52 -20.76
CA GLU A 598 5.35 26.31 -21.45
C GLU A 598 5.52 25.04 -20.56
N PRO A 599 4.49 24.18 -20.46
CA PRO A 599 4.61 22.90 -19.77
C PRO A 599 5.46 21.92 -20.58
N PHE A 600 6.43 21.29 -19.94
CA PHE A 600 7.31 20.31 -20.60
C PHE A 600 7.33 18.93 -19.93
N ALA A 601 6.94 18.86 -18.65
CA ALA A 601 6.85 17.59 -17.92
C ALA A 601 5.72 17.60 -16.89
N VAL A 602 5.25 16.41 -16.54
CA VAL A 602 4.31 16.16 -15.45
C VAL A 602 4.78 14.94 -14.65
N ALA A 603 4.58 14.96 -13.34
CA ALA A 603 4.82 13.83 -12.45
C ALA A 603 3.51 13.39 -11.78
N CYS A 604 3.24 12.09 -11.84
CA CYS A 604 2.16 11.43 -11.12
C CYS A 604 2.71 10.80 -9.83
N ILE A 605 2.05 11.08 -8.70
CA ILE A 605 2.31 10.43 -7.41
C ILE A 605 1.04 9.64 -7.06
N PRO A 606 1.03 8.31 -7.27
CA PRO A 606 -0.12 7.46 -6.97
C PRO A 606 -0.44 7.46 -5.47
N LEU A 607 -1.73 7.60 -5.15
CA LEU A 607 -2.26 7.65 -3.80
C LEU A 607 -3.31 6.57 -3.57
N TRP A 608 -3.42 6.16 -2.32
CA TRP A 608 -4.51 5.34 -1.81
C TRP A 608 -5.16 6.06 -0.63
N SER A 609 -6.47 6.32 -0.72
CA SER A 609 -7.22 6.84 0.41
C SER A 609 -7.49 5.73 1.41
N HIS A 610 -6.93 5.86 2.60
CA HIS A 610 -7.03 4.82 3.62
C HIS A 610 -7.05 5.36 5.04
N SER A 611 -7.85 4.75 5.90
CA SER A 611 -7.90 5.00 7.34
C SER A 611 -7.41 3.79 8.14
N TYR A 612 -6.61 4.07 9.17
CA TYR A 612 -6.40 3.09 10.25
C TYR A 612 -7.67 3.04 11.11
N VAL A 613 -7.98 1.90 11.75
CA VAL A 613 -9.13 1.61 12.65
C VAL A 613 -10.16 2.74 12.82
N ASP A 614 -9.83 3.75 13.64
CA ASP A 614 -10.64 4.90 14.04
C ASP A 614 -10.01 6.25 13.62
N GLY A 615 -8.93 6.20 12.85
CA GLY A 615 -8.30 7.39 12.28
C GLY A 615 -9.09 7.91 11.09
N ASN A 616 -8.75 9.13 10.68
CA ASN A 616 -9.33 9.68 9.48
C ASN A 616 -8.72 9.06 8.21
N HIS A 617 -9.44 9.17 7.09
CA HIS A 617 -8.89 8.76 5.79
C HIS A 617 -7.75 9.70 5.40
N ARG A 618 -6.61 9.11 5.07
CA ARG A 618 -5.39 9.81 4.69
C ARG A 618 -5.12 9.54 3.22
N ALA A 619 -4.65 10.55 2.51
CA ALA A 619 -4.05 10.37 1.21
C ALA A 619 -2.67 9.71 1.40
N LEU A 620 -2.55 8.40 1.12
CA LEU A 620 -1.30 7.66 1.30
C LEU A 620 -0.56 7.46 -0.03
N PRO A 621 0.63 8.05 -0.22
CA PRO A 621 1.49 7.74 -1.35
C PRO A 621 1.86 6.26 -1.38
N LEU A 622 1.66 5.59 -2.51
CA LEU A 622 1.94 4.15 -2.61
C LEU A 622 3.42 3.83 -2.40
N TYR A 623 4.31 4.74 -2.77
CA TYR A 623 5.74 4.61 -2.51
C TYR A 623 6.06 4.50 -1.02
N GLU A 624 5.43 5.36 -0.19
CA GLU A 624 5.54 5.33 1.28
C GLU A 624 4.95 4.04 1.84
N VAL A 625 3.80 3.60 1.35
CA VAL A 625 3.17 2.33 1.78
C VAL A 625 4.11 1.13 1.59
N VAL A 626 4.90 1.12 0.51
CA VAL A 626 5.84 0.02 0.21
C VAL A 626 7.14 0.14 1.00
N HIS A 627 7.72 1.34 1.11
CA HIS A 627 9.09 1.53 1.62
C HIS A 627 9.15 1.97 3.08
N ASN A 628 8.13 2.62 3.63
CA ASN A 628 8.10 3.03 5.02
C ASN A 628 7.75 1.82 5.91
N THR A 629 8.76 1.27 6.59
CA THR A 629 8.60 0.03 7.39
C THR A 629 7.56 0.18 8.51
N ARG A 630 7.37 1.38 9.08
CA ARG A 630 6.37 1.61 10.13
C ARG A 630 4.97 1.58 9.54
N LEU A 631 4.72 2.34 8.48
CA LEU A 631 3.44 2.34 7.76
C LEU A 631 3.12 0.95 7.17
N ARG A 632 4.10 0.28 6.57
CA ARG A 632 3.90 -1.05 5.99
C ARG A 632 3.44 -2.08 7.01
N LYS A 633 3.86 -1.97 8.27
CA LYS A 633 3.45 -2.87 9.38
C LYS A 633 1.99 -2.67 9.79
N THR A 634 1.41 -1.49 9.56
CA THR A 634 -0.01 -1.23 9.88
C THR A 634 -0.96 -1.73 8.78
N ILE A 635 -0.42 -2.18 7.64
CA ILE A 635 -1.20 -2.59 6.46
C ILE A 635 -1.21 -4.12 6.35
N SER A 636 -2.40 -4.71 6.37
CA SER A 636 -2.60 -6.16 6.27
C SER A 636 -2.17 -6.72 4.90
N THR A 637 -2.05 -8.05 4.80
CA THR A 637 -1.78 -8.71 3.51
C THR A 637 -2.92 -8.46 2.52
N HIS A 638 -4.18 -8.39 2.98
CA HIS A 638 -5.34 -8.14 2.12
C HIS A 638 -5.35 -6.72 1.59
N GLU A 639 -5.14 -5.73 2.46
CA GLU A 639 -5.01 -4.32 2.05
C GLU A 639 -3.82 -4.10 1.13
N PHE A 640 -2.70 -4.77 1.40
CA PHE A 640 -1.55 -4.68 0.49
C PHE A 640 -1.82 -5.34 -0.87
N SER A 641 -2.79 -6.25 -1.01
CA SER A 641 -3.25 -6.68 -2.33
C SER A 641 -4.01 -5.56 -3.04
N ARG A 642 -4.88 -4.83 -2.32
CA ARG A 642 -5.57 -3.65 -2.86
C ARG A 642 -4.58 -2.57 -3.31
N VAL A 643 -3.51 -2.34 -2.55
CA VAL A 643 -2.41 -1.42 -2.94
C VAL A 643 -1.80 -1.80 -4.30
N LYS A 644 -1.65 -3.10 -4.59
CA LYS A 644 -1.13 -3.57 -5.89
C LYS A 644 -2.13 -3.31 -7.01
N GLU A 645 -3.42 -3.52 -6.76
CA GLU A 645 -4.49 -3.24 -7.72
C GLU A 645 -4.59 -1.75 -8.04
N ILE A 646 -4.54 -0.89 -7.02
CA ILE A 646 -4.56 0.57 -7.17
C ILE A 646 -3.32 1.05 -7.93
N HIS A 647 -2.13 0.54 -7.58
CA HIS A 647 -0.91 0.87 -8.30
C HIS A 647 -1.04 0.56 -9.79
N HIS A 648 -1.48 -0.66 -10.12
CA HIS A 648 -1.70 -1.09 -11.50
C HIS A 648 -2.80 -0.25 -12.20
N LEU A 649 -3.92 0.02 -11.53
CA LEU A 649 -5.02 0.84 -12.05
C LEU A 649 -4.53 2.24 -12.42
N ILE A 650 -3.80 2.90 -11.52
CA ILE A 650 -3.29 4.25 -11.73
C ILE A 650 -2.26 4.27 -12.85
N THR A 651 -1.27 3.38 -12.85
CA THR A 651 -0.25 3.40 -13.90
C THR A 651 -0.84 3.05 -15.26
N ASN A 652 -1.77 2.10 -15.32
CA ASN A 652 -2.41 1.71 -16.58
C ASN A 652 -3.32 2.81 -17.12
N THR A 653 -4.10 3.45 -16.25
CA THR A 653 -5.06 4.48 -16.65
C THR A 653 -4.38 5.82 -16.93
N MET A 654 -3.59 6.31 -15.98
CA MET A 654 -3.01 7.65 -16.04
C MET A 654 -1.81 7.71 -16.99
N LEU A 655 -0.95 6.70 -16.95
CA LEU A 655 0.30 6.66 -17.73
C LEU A 655 0.14 5.84 -19.02
N GLY A 656 -0.86 4.95 -19.11
CA GLY A 656 -0.95 3.96 -20.17
C GLY A 656 -0.03 2.75 -19.98
N GLU A 657 0.55 2.56 -18.79
CA GLU A 657 1.61 1.59 -18.55
C GLU A 657 1.21 0.51 -17.54
N ASP A 658 1.41 -0.76 -17.90
CA ASP A 658 1.18 -1.89 -17.00
C ASP A 658 2.43 -2.14 -16.14
N LEU A 659 2.44 -1.54 -14.94
CA LEU A 659 3.52 -1.65 -13.97
C LEU A 659 3.08 -2.51 -12.78
N SER A 660 3.96 -3.40 -12.33
CA SER A 660 3.75 -4.14 -11.10
C SER A 660 4.29 -3.39 -9.87
N ILE A 661 3.79 -3.70 -8.68
CA ILE A 661 4.13 -2.98 -7.43
C ILE A 661 5.63 -2.97 -7.08
N ASP A 662 6.40 -3.94 -7.57
CA ASP A 662 7.87 -3.95 -7.38
C ASP A 662 8.57 -2.87 -8.20
N GLN A 663 7.87 -2.25 -9.17
CA GLN A 663 8.31 -1.09 -9.94
C GLN A 663 7.76 0.23 -9.35
N VAL A 664 7.29 0.22 -8.09
CA VAL A 664 6.78 1.42 -7.44
C VAL A 664 7.87 2.50 -7.37
N GLN A 665 7.53 3.72 -7.74
CA GLN A 665 8.40 4.89 -7.71
C GLN A 665 7.72 6.01 -6.94
N GLU A 666 8.53 6.93 -6.42
CA GLU A 666 8.02 8.09 -5.71
C GLU A 666 7.24 9.04 -6.64
N LYS A 667 7.78 9.27 -7.85
CA LYS A 667 7.17 10.10 -8.89
C LYS A 667 7.26 9.40 -10.24
N TYR A 668 6.20 9.41 -11.02
CA TYR A 668 6.17 8.86 -12.39
C TYR A 668 6.17 10.02 -13.38
N PHE A 669 7.26 10.22 -14.11
CA PHE A 669 7.41 11.37 -15.01
C PHE A 669 6.87 11.06 -16.41
N LEU A 670 6.18 12.04 -17.01
CA LEU A 670 5.88 12.08 -18.43
C LEU A 670 6.43 13.36 -19.03
N PHE A 671 7.19 13.25 -20.13
CA PHE A 671 7.76 14.39 -20.85
C PHE A 671 7.08 14.56 -22.20
N ALA A 672 6.77 15.82 -22.56
CA ALA A 672 6.04 16.15 -23.78
C ALA A 672 6.80 15.74 -25.06
N ASP A 673 8.13 15.91 -25.07
CA ASP A 673 9.00 15.62 -26.22
C ASP A 673 9.23 14.11 -26.45
N ARG A 674 8.84 13.26 -25.49
CA ARG A 674 8.94 11.80 -25.58
C ARG A 674 7.60 11.11 -25.82
N ALA A 675 6.51 11.87 -25.88
CA ALA A 675 5.20 11.33 -26.21
C ALA A 675 5.14 10.96 -27.70
N THR A 676 5.03 9.67 -27.98
CA THR A 676 4.85 9.09 -29.32
C THR A 676 3.67 8.10 -29.33
N SER A 677 3.32 7.56 -30.50
CA SER A 677 2.32 6.49 -30.59
C SER A 677 2.74 5.19 -29.86
N GLU A 678 4.04 4.97 -29.65
CA GLU A 678 4.60 3.78 -29.00
C GLU A 678 4.88 3.94 -27.50
N SER A 679 5.18 5.17 -27.05
CA SER A 679 5.41 5.49 -25.64
C SER A 679 4.63 6.74 -25.28
N LYS A 680 3.76 6.67 -24.28
CA LYS A 680 2.99 7.84 -23.80
C LYS A 680 3.84 8.85 -23.01
N GLY A 681 5.15 8.86 -23.23
CA GLY A 681 6.08 9.78 -22.58
C GLY A 681 6.54 9.35 -21.20
N TYR A 682 6.20 8.15 -20.70
CA TYR A 682 6.65 7.69 -19.37
C TYR A 682 8.17 7.49 -19.31
N VAL A 683 8.80 8.16 -18.34
CA VAL A 683 10.23 8.12 -18.05
C VAL A 683 10.42 7.68 -16.60
N ARG A 684 11.25 6.64 -16.39
CA ARG A 684 11.53 6.12 -15.05
C ARG A 684 12.64 6.90 -14.36
N ASN A 685 12.59 6.90 -13.03
CA ASN A 685 13.69 7.37 -12.20
C ASN A 685 14.90 6.44 -12.27
N HIS A 686 16.03 6.99 -11.83
CA HIS A 686 17.17 6.19 -11.44
C HIS A 686 16.81 5.33 -10.23
N VAL A 687 17.39 4.13 -10.17
CA VAL A 687 17.32 3.28 -8.97
C VAL A 687 18.16 3.90 -7.85
N SER A 688 17.86 3.54 -6.59
CA SER A 688 18.70 3.98 -5.48
C SER A 688 20.11 3.37 -5.61
N PRO A 689 21.18 4.14 -5.34
CA PRO A 689 22.54 3.63 -5.38
C PRO A 689 22.73 2.55 -4.32
N LEU A 690 23.44 1.49 -4.69
CA LEU A 690 23.82 0.43 -3.78
C LEU A 690 24.72 1.00 -2.68
N VAL A 691 24.42 0.68 -1.42
CA VAL A 691 25.28 1.06 -0.28
C VAL A 691 26.59 0.25 -0.32
N LEU A 692 27.72 0.92 -0.55
CA LEU A 692 29.03 0.28 -0.68
C LEU A 692 29.84 0.38 0.62
N THR A 693 30.13 -0.76 1.24
CA THR A 693 31.04 -0.84 2.41
C THR A 693 32.50 -0.61 2.02
N ASP A 694 33.36 -0.28 2.99
CA ASP A 694 34.79 -0.10 2.72
C ASP A 694 35.48 -1.38 2.23
N GLU A 695 34.95 -2.55 2.61
CA GLU A 695 35.41 -3.82 2.06
C GLU A 695 35.10 -3.95 0.57
N VAL A 696 33.89 -3.55 0.16
CA VAL A 696 33.46 -3.55 -1.26
C VAL A 696 34.32 -2.60 -2.09
N LYS A 697 34.69 -1.44 -1.55
CA LYS A 697 35.55 -0.46 -2.23
C LYS A 697 36.97 -1.00 -2.50
N GLN A 698 37.40 -2.05 -1.81
CA GLN A 698 38.70 -2.72 -2.02
C GLN A 698 38.63 -3.85 -3.07
N THR A 699 37.46 -4.12 -3.63
CA THR A 699 37.27 -5.19 -4.62
C THR A 699 37.82 -4.80 -5.99
N SER A 700 38.17 -5.83 -6.77
CA SER A 700 38.72 -5.64 -8.11
C SER A 700 37.69 -5.06 -9.06
N LEU A 701 36.41 -5.46 -8.97
CA LEU A 701 35.34 -4.90 -9.79
C LEU A 701 35.13 -3.41 -9.51
N TYR A 702 35.05 -3.02 -8.23
CA TYR A 702 34.94 -1.60 -7.85
C TYR A 702 36.11 -0.79 -8.42
N THR A 703 37.33 -1.30 -8.29
CA THR A 703 38.54 -0.64 -8.82
C THR A 703 38.48 -0.48 -10.35
N LEU A 704 38.00 -1.49 -11.07
CA LEU A 704 37.85 -1.43 -12.53
C LEU A 704 36.80 -0.41 -12.94
N LEU A 705 35.61 -0.44 -12.32
CA LEU A 705 34.55 0.53 -12.59
C LEU A 705 35.00 1.97 -12.30
N LYS A 706 35.68 2.20 -11.17
CA LYS A 706 36.23 3.52 -10.82
C LYS A 706 37.26 4.02 -11.84
N ALA A 707 38.07 3.13 -12.42
CA ALA A 707 39.16 3.50 -13.33
C ALA A 707 38.75 3.60 -14.81
N SER A 708 37.59 3.05 -15.18
CA SER A 708 37.06 3.11 -16.54
C SER A 708 36.35 4.44 -16.82
N LYS A 709 36.28 4.83 -18.10
CA LYS A 709 35.39 5.91 -18.58
C LYS A 709 34.08 5.36 -19.14
N SER A 710 34.13 4.13 -19.64
CA SER A 710 32.98 3.47 -20.28
C SER A 710 32.91 1.99 -19.95
N VAL A 711 31.69 1.47 -19.79
CA VAL A 711 31.41 0.05 -19.52
C VAL A 711 30.29 -0.45 -20.42
N CYS A 712 30.43 -1.67 -20.95
CA CYS A 712 29.37 -2.37 -21.67
C CYS A 712 28.95 -3.63 -20.90
N PHE A 713 27.68 -3.70 -20.51
CA PHE A 713 27.09 -4.90 -19.91
C PHE A 713 26.49 -5.80 -21.00
N ILE A 714 26.99 -7.03 -21.07
CA ILE A 714 26.54 -8.08 -21.99
C ILE A 714 25.84 -9.17 -21.18
N GLY A 715 24.61 -9.51 -21.53
CA GLY A 715 23.88 -10.57 -20.82
C GLY A 715 22.46 -10.79 -21.27
N ASP A 716 21.75 -11.69 -20.59
CA ASP A 716 20.39 -12.11 -20.96
C ASP A 716 19.29 -11.18 -20.39
N SER A 717 18.09 -11.73 -20.11
CA SER A 717 16.94 -11.01 -19.56
C SER A 717 17.24 -10.30 -18.24
N VAL A 718 18.17 -10.83 -17.43
CA VAL A 718 18.51 -10.20 -16.15
C VAL A 718 19.36 -8.94 -16.35
N THR A 719 20.16 -8.89 -17.42
CA THR A 719 20.95 -7.71 -17.80
C THR A 719 20.13 -6.73 -18.63
N GLU A 720 19.26 -7.23 -19.49
CA GLU A 720 18.33 -6.41 -20.30
C GLU A 720 17.25 -5.74 -19.44
N GLY A 721 16.78 -6.41 -18.40
CA GLY A 721 15.71 -5.93 -17.51
C GLY A 721 14.29 -6.30 -17.97
N THR A 722 14.12 -6.98 -19.11
CA THR A 722 12.81 -7.37 -19.69
C THR A 722 12.00 -8.35 -18.84
N ARG A 723 12.58 -8.87 -17.76
CA ARG A 723 11.90 -9.71 -16.77
C ARG A 723 12.06 -9.20 -15.34
N ASN A 724 12.75 -8.08 -15.16
CA ASN A 724 13.00 -7.44 -13.87
C ASN A 724 12.30 -6.07 -13.78
N GLY A 725 11.19 -5.89 -14.48
CA GLY A 725 10.43 -4.63 -14.49
C GLY A 725 11.12 -3.47 -15.23
N GLY A 726 11.98 -3.77 -16.21
CA GLY A 726 12.71 -2.78 -17.00
C GLY A 726 14.09 -2.40 -16.46
N TYR A 727 14.53 -3.00 -15.34
CA TYR A 727 15.79 -2.68 -14.67
C TYR A 727 16.88 -3.74 -14.91
N GLY A 728 18.03 -3.31 -15.40
CA GLY A 728 19.23 -4.15 -15.44
C GLY A 728 19.76 -4.39 -14.02
N TRP A 729 20.21 -5.61 -13.73
CA TRP A 729 20.72 -5.94 -12.39
C TRP A 729 21.86 -5.05 -11.92
N PHE A 730 22.64 -4.47 -12.83
CA PHE A 730 23.83 -3.66 -12.56
C PHE A 730 23.51 -2.21 -12.17
N GLU A 731 22.27 -1.77 -12.39
CA GLU A 731 21.87 -0.36 -12.21
C GLU A 731 22.19 0.17 -10.81
N PRO A 732 21.81 -0.51 -9.70
CA PRO A 732 22.14 -0.01 -8.36
C PRO A 732 23.64 0.18 -8.12
N LEU A 733 24.48 -0.68 -8.71
CA LEU A 733 25.94 -0.57 -8.59
C LEU A 733 26.49 0.63 -9.38
N ILE A 734 26.02 0.86 -10.62
CA ILE A 734 26.58 1.92 -11.47
C ILE A 734 26.20 3.33 -11.01
N GLU A 735 25.12 3.50 -10.26
CA GLU A 735 24.72 4.80 -9.69
C GLU A 735 25.81 5.39 -8.77
N ASN A 736 26.72 4.56 -8.25
CA ASN A 736 27.90 5.01 -7.50
C ASN A 736 29.04 5.56 -8.39
N PHE A 737 28.87 5.56 -9.71
CA PHE A 737 29.89 5.89 -10.70
C PHE A 737 29.32 6.78 -11.81
N GLN A 738 28.81 7.94 -11.45
CA GLN A 738 28.16 8.89 -12.39
C GLN A 738 29.06 9.35 -13.54
N HIS A 739 30.39 9.19 -13.44
CA HIS A 739 31.34 9.50 -14.51
C HIS A 739 31.37 8.44 -15.62
N LEU A 740 30.79 7.25 -15.41
CA LEU A 740 30.81 6.16 -16.38
C LEU A 740 29.77 6.35 -17.49
N THR A 741 30.23 6.27 -18.73
CA THR A 741 29.33 6.03 -19.86
C THR A 741 28.93 4.56 -19.90
N VAL A 742 27.66 4.27 -19.63
CA VAL A 742 27.14 2.89 -19.58
C VAL A 742 26.46 2.54 -20.91
N LYS A 743 26.92 1.45 -21.52
CA LYS A 743 26.31 0.82 -22.69
C LYS A 743 25.76 -0.56 -22.32
N ARG A 744 24.76 -1.01 -23.06
CA ARG A 744 24.14 -2.34 -22.87
C ARG A 744 24.09 -3.09 -24.20
N PHE A 745 24.46 -4.36 -24.18
CA PHE A 745 24.27 -5.31 -25.28
C PHE A 745 23.66 -6.59 -24.72
N ALA A 746 22.35 -6.55 -24.50
CA ALA A 746 21.61 -7.58 -23.80
C ALA A 746 20.30 -7.91 -24.53
N LYS A 747 19.86 -9.16 -24.43
CA LYS A 747 18.59 -9.63 -25.03
C LYS A 747 17.97 -10.75 -24.20
N GLY A 748 16.67 -10.67 -23.97
CA GLY A 748 15.90 -11.63 -23.19
C GLY A 748 15.92 -13.00 -23.85
N GLY A 749 16.20 -14.03 -23.06
CA GLY A 749 16.36 -15.40 -23.58
C GLY A 749 17.65 -15.62 -24.39
N ALA A 750 18.56 -14.65 -24.47
CA ALA A 750 19.83 -14.83 -25.15
C ALA A 750 20.68 -15.93 -24.48
N THR A 751 21.37 -16.66 -25.33
CA THR A 751 22.37 -17.68 -25.01
C THR A 751 23.75 -17.21 -25.47
N THR A 752 24.79 -17.98 -25.17
CA THR A 752 26.12 -17.67 -25.72
C THR A 752 26.17 -17.67 -27.25
N SER A 753 25.43 -18.57 -27.92
CA SER A 753 25.38 -18.64 -29.38
C SER A 753 24.73 -17.40 -29.99
N TYR A 754 23.65 -16.88 -29.39
CA TYR A 754 22.99 -15.65 -29.85
C TYR A 754 23.98 -14.48 -29.95
N PHE A 755 24.81 -14.28 -28.92
CA PHE A 755 25.78 -13.18 -28.91
C PHE A 755 26.91 -13.35 -29.92
N LEU A 756 27.25 -14.58 -30.32
CA LEU A 756 28.21 -14.80 -31.40
C LEU A 756 27.64 -14.39 -32.75
N GLU A 757 26.45 -14.88 -33.08
CA GLU A 757 25.74 -14.57 -34.34
C GLU A 757 25.53 -13.06 -34.49
N ASN A 758 25.26 -12.39 -33.36
CA ASN A 758 24.99 -10.95 -33.31
C ASN A 758 26.22 -10.11 -32.94
N SER A 759 27.42 -10.68 -32.89
CA SER A 759 28.63 -9.98 -32.43
C SER A 759 29.03 -8.80 -33.30
N HIS A 760 28.57 -8.76 -34.56
CA HIS A 760 28.74 -7.61 -35.46
C HIS A 760 28.10 -6.32 -34.90
N ASN A 761 27.04 -6.42 -34.09
CA ASN A 761 26.36 -5.29 -33.45
C ASN A 761 27.14 -4.64 -32.29
N LEU A 762 28.30 -5.20 -31.92
CA LEU A 762 29.23 -4.64 -30.94
C LEU A 762 30.21 -3.63 -31.54
N SER A 763 30.33 -3.58 -32.88
CA SER A 763 31.25 -2.68 -33.60
C SER A 763 31.10 -1.20 -33.21
N ASN A 764 29.87 -0.74 -32.98
CA ASN A 764 29.56 0.64 -32.57
C ASN A 764 29.55 0.85 -31.03
N LYS A 765 30.01 -0.15 -30.24
CA LYS A 765 29.92 -0.16 -28.77
C LYS A 765 31.29 -0.39 -28.12
N GLN A 766 32.33 0.31 -28.58
CA GLN A 766 33.63 0.32 -27.92
C GLN A 766 33.51 0.89 -26.50
N CYS A 767 34.06 0.15 -25.53
CA CYS A 767 34.14 0.51 -24.11
C CYS A 767 35.49 0.08 -23.50
N ASP A 768 35.87 0.69 -22.38
CA ASP A 768 37.08 0.32 -21.63
C ASP A 768 36.93 -1.01 -20.88
N LEU A 769 35.68 -1.31 -20.48
CA LEU A 769 35.32 -2.46 -19.67
C LEU A 769 34.11 -3.17 -20.26
N TYR A 770 34.20 -4.49 -20.37
CA TYR A 770 33.07 -5.36 -20.72
C TYR A 770 32.76 -6.30 -19.56
N VAL A 771 31.50 -6.30 -19.13
CA VAL A 771 30.99 -7.19 -18.08
C VAL A 771 30.05 -8.19 -18.74
N ILE A 772 30.42 -9.46 -18.74
CA ILE A 772 29.70 -10.53 -19.44
C ILE A 772 29.05 -11.45 -18.41
N ALA A 773 27.71 -11.48 -18.40
CA ALA A 773 26.87 -12.31 -17.53
C ALA A 773 25.86 -13.10 -18.39
N VAL A 774 26.27 -14.27 -18.90
CA VAL A 774 25.46 -15.14 -19.76
C VAL A 774 25.80 -16.61 -19.53
N GLY A 775 24.84 -17.51 -19.79
CA GLY A 775 25.02 -18.95 -19.73
C GLY A 775 23.87 -19.69 -19.03
N THR A 776 23.03 -18.96 -18.29
CA THR A 776 21.87 -19.56 -17.61
C THR A 776 20.88 -20.13 -18.62
N ASN A 777 20.61 -19.43 -19.73
CA ASN A 777 19.70 -19.91 -20.77
C ASN A 777 20.25 -21.09 -21.59
N ASP A 778 21.58 -21.17 -21.79
CA ASP A 778 22.22 -22.35 -22.41
C ASP A 778 21.93 -23.63 -21.60
N VAL A 779 21.92 -23.51 -20.27
CA VAL A 779 21.55 -24.61 -19.36
C VAL A 779 20.04 -24.80 -19.25
N ARG A 780 19.25 -23.72 -19.26
CA ARG A 780 17.81 -23.77 -19.03
C ARG A 780 17.04 -24.33 -20.21
N TYR A 781 17.33 -23.88 -21.44
CA TYR A 781 16.54 -24.24 -22.62
C TYR A 781 16.96 -25.59 -23.23
N ARG A 782 18.24 -25.96 -23.12
CA ARG A 782 18.81 -27.21 -23.67
C ARG A 782 18.34 -27.49 -25.09
N ASP A 783 18.48 -26.48 -25.94
CA ASP A 783 18.09 -26.53 -27.34
C ASP A 783 19.37 -26.58 -28.20
N PRO A 784 19.67 -27.72 -28.84
CA PRO A 784 20.89 -27.90 -29.63
C PRO A 784 21.08 -26.86 -30.75
N LYS A 785 20.00 -26.24 -31.24
CA LYS A 785 20.07 -25.24 -32.32
C LYS A 785 20.59 -23.88 -31.85
N ARG A 786 20.45 -23.56 -30.56
CA ARG A 786 20.72 -22.21 -30.03
C ARG A 786 21.48 -22.17 -28.70
N CYS A 787 21.74 -23.31 -28.06
CA CYS A 787 22.42 -23.39 -26.77
C CYS A 787 23.78 -24.06 -26.91
N ALA A 788 24.76 -23.62 -26.13
CA ALA A 788 25.89 -24.47 -25.82
C ALA A 788 25.40 -25.70 -25.04
N MET A 789 25.59 -26.89 -25.62
CA MET A 789 25.14 -28.14 -25.01
C MET A 789 26.19 -28.72 -24.05
N THR A 790 27.46 -28.33 -24.21
CA THR A 790 28.58 -28.75 -23.36
C THR A 790 29.33 -27.55 -22.77
N ARG A 791 30.12 -27.77 -21.71
CA ARG A 791 30.96 -26.71 -21.11
C ARG A 791 32.05 -26.26 -22.07
N GLU A 792 32.52 -27.15 -22.95
CA GLU A 792 33.52 -26.86 -23.97
C GLU A 792 32.96 -25.89 -25.01
N GLN A 793 31.76 -26.15 -25.52
CA GLN A 793 31.05 -25.25 -26.44
C GLN A 793 30.78 -23.89 -25.79
N TYR A 794 30.31 -23.89 -24.53
CA TYR A 794 30.06 -22.66 -23.78
C TYR A 794 31.32 -21.78 -23.69
N ILE A 795 32.48 -22.37 -23.36
CA ILE A 795 33.74 -21.64 -23.27
C ILE A 795 34.28 -21.22 -24.64
N ASP A 796 34.13 -22.06 -25.67
CA ASP A 796 34.51 -21.69 -27.04
C ASP A 796 33.71 -20.46 -27.51
N ASN A 797 32.41 -20.42 -27.19
CA ASN A 797 31.57 -19.28 -27.52
C ASN A 797 32.03 -18.00 -26.80
N ILE A 798 32.28 -18.07 -25.49
CA ILE A 798 32.79 -16.91 -24.74
C ILE A 798 34.15 -16.45 -25.27
N LYS A 799 35.06 -17.37 -25.61
CA LYS A 799 36.37 -17.06 -26.19
C LYS A 799 36.25 -16.31 -27.52
N LYS A 800 35.39 -16.81 -28.43
CA LYS A 800 35.13 -16.17 -29.72
C LYS A 800 34.56 -14.78 -29.53
N LEU A 801 33.60 -14.60 -28.63
CA LEU A 801 33.01 -13.29 -28.32
C LEU A 801 34.07 -12.30 -27.79
N VAL A 802 34.88 -12.71 -26.81
CA VAL A 802 35.97 -11.88 -26.27
C VAL A 802 36.99 -11.53 -27.35
N LYS A 803 37.33 -12.48 -28.22
CA LYS A 803 38.25 -12.26 -29.35
C LYS A 803 37.70 -11.21 -30.32
N THR A 804 36.42 -11.30 -30.69
CA THR A 804 35.74 -10.33 -31.57
C THR A 804 35.74 -8.92 -30.96
N ILE A 805 35.52 -8.78 -29.66
CA ILE A 805 35.59 -7.47 -28.98
C ILE A 805 37.03 -6.97 -28.94
N SER A 806 37.98 -7.83 -28.58
CA SER A 806 39.39 -7.47 -28.44
C SER A 806 40.06 -7.10 -29.77
N SER A 807 39.57 -7.63 -30.91
CA SER A 807 40.06 -7.22 -32.22
C SER A 807 39.66 -5.80 -32.59
N GLN A 808 38.59 -5.27 -32.00
CA GLN A 808 38.14 -3.89 -32.19
C GLN A 808 38.83 -2.92 -31.23
N ASN A 809 39.09 -3.34 -29.98
CA ASN A 809 39.86 -2.56 -29.01
C ASN A 809 40.70 -3.47 -28.10
N LYS A 810 42.02 -3.47 -28.32
CA LYS A 810 42.99 -4.31 -27.58
C LYS A 810 43.18 -3.93 -26.11
N THR A 811 42.80 -2.71 -25.70
CA THR A 811 42.96 -2.27 -24.30
C THR A 811 41.75 -2.59 -23.42
N SER A 812 40.70 -3.18 -24.01
CA SER A 812 39.48 -3.55 -23.30
C SER A 812 39.75 -4.56 -22.19
N LYS A 813 39.18 -4.30 -21.01
CA LYS A 813 39.21 -5.22 -19.88
C LYS A 813 37.91 -6.02 -19.81
N PHE A 814 37.99 -7.24 -19.31
CA PHE A 814 36.84 -8.16 -19.24
C PHE A 814 36.59 -8.65 -17.82
N VAL A 815 35.32 -8.62 -17.44
CA VAL A 815 34.77 -9.24 -16.23
C VAL A 815 33.80 -10.34 -16.67
N LEU A 816 34.03 -11.56 -16.23
CA LEU A 816 33.23 -12.74 -16.55
C LEU A 816 32.49 -13.17 -15.28
N ILE A 817 31.16 -13.05 -15.29
CA ILE A 817 30.29 -13.41 -14.18
C ILE A 817 29.78 -14.83 -14.39
N ALA A 818 29.82 -15.66 -13.35
CA ALA A 818 29.26 -17.00 -13.38
C ALA A 818 27.77 -16.97 -13.76
N PRO A 819 27.27 -17.98 -14.51
CA PRO A 819 25.84 -18.09 -14.81
C PRO A 819 24.98 -17.99 -13.55
N TRP A 820 23.92 -17.17 -13.62
CA TRP A 820 22.96 -16.94 -12.54
C TRP A 820 22.21 -18.22 -12.16
N THR A 821 21.95 -18.38 -10.87
CA THR A 821 21.29 -19.53 -10.26
C THR A 821 19.77 -19.32 -10.11
N THR A 822 18.97 -20.40 -10.16
CA THR A 822 17.49 -20.34 -10.09
C THR A 822 16.91 -21.03 -8.85
N ASP A 823 15.64 -20.75 -8.55
CA ASP A 823 14.81 -21.50 -7.60
C ASP A 823 14.39 -22.86 -8.17
N GLU A 824 13.90 -23.77 -7.32
CA GLU A 824 13.60 -25.16 -7.66
C GLU A 824 12.46 -25.33 -8.68
N HIS A 825 11.51 -24.40 -8.73
CA HIS A 825 10.29 -24.50 -9.55
C HIS A 825 10.36 -23.78 -10.91
N ASP A 826 11.53 -23.61 -11.55
CA ASP A 826 11.61 -23.03 -12.90
C ASP A 826 10.86 -23.88 -13.94
N PRO A 827 9.70 -23.40 -14.47
CA PRO A 827 8.83 -24.20 -15.31
C PRO A 827 9.33 -24.35 -16.75
N VAL A 828 10.40 -23.65 -17.14
CA VAL A 828 10.95 -23.69 -18.51
C VAL A 828 12.17 -24.59 -18.61
N SER A 829 12.81 -24.90 -17.48
CA SER A 829 13.97 -25.77 -17.43
C SER A 829 13.58 -27.20 -17.81
N LYS A 830 14.30 -27.79 -18.77
CA LYS A 830 14.15 -29.23 -19.12
C LYS A 830 14.86 -30.18 -18.16
N LEU A 831 15.67 -29.63 -17.25
CA LEU A 831 16.48 -30.39 -16.29
C LEU A 831 15.89 -30.30 -14.89
N ASP A 832 16.07 -31.35 -14.12
CA ASP A 832 15.76 -31.31 -12.69
C ASP A 832 16.70 -30.35 -11.94
N LYS A 833 16.34 -30.07 -10.68
CA LYS A 833 17.08 -29.16 -9.81
C LYS A 833 18.57 -29.55 -9.71
N LYS A 834 18.86 -30.81 -9.39
CA LYS A 834 20.22 -31.31 -9.11
C LYS A 834 21.09 -31.28 -10.37
N GLU A 835 20.54 -31.72 -11.50
CA GLU A 835 21.19 -31.71 -12.80
C GLU A 835 21.52 -30.29 -13.25
N ARG A 836 20.53 -29.37 -13.16
CA ARG A 836 20.70 -27.96 -13.49
C ARG A 836 21.81 -27.32 -12.66
N PHE A 837 21.79 -27.51 -11.33
CA PHE A 837 22.83 -26.97 -10.45
C PHE A 837 24.21 -27.54 -10.75
N ASN A 838 24.31 -28.85 -11.01
CA ASN A 838 25.56 -29.48 -11.39
C ASN A 838 26.12 -28.90 -12.69
N MET A 839 25.26 -28.65 -13.68
CA MET A 839 25.70 -28.12 -14.96
C MET A 839 26.11 -26.65 -14.89
N LEU A 840 25.32 -25.79 -14.21
CA LEU A 840 25.70 -24.40 -13.94
C LEU A 840 27.06 -24.34 -13.21
N SER A 841 27.28 -25.23 -12.24
CA SER A 841 28.56 -25.36 -11.52
C SER A 841 29.71 -25.77 -12.46
N LYS A 842 29.49 -26.74 -13.36
CA LYS A 842 30.48 -27.15 -14.37
C LYS A 842 30.85 -25.99 -15.31
N TYR A 843 29.86 -25.23 -15.78
CA TYR A 843 30.08 -24.07 -16.68
C TYR A 843 30.84 -22.97 -15.94
N SER A 844 30.42 -22.65 -14.72
CA SER A 844 31.06 -21.68 -13.84
C SER A 844 32.54 -22.02 -13.57
N LYS A 845 32.85 -23.29 -13.24
CA LYS A 845 34.24 -23.76 -13.04
C LYS A 845 35.08 -23.64 -14.31
N ALA A 846 34.52 -23.98 -15.47
CA ALA A 846 35.21 -23.84 -16.75
C ALA A 846 35.49 -22.37 -17.10
N LEU A 847 34.52 -21.49 -16.81
CA LEU A 847 34.64 -20.05 -17.02
C LEU A 847 35.74 -19.44 -16.15
N LYS A 848 35.79 -19.85 -14.87
CA LYS A 848 36.85 -19.47 -13.93
C LYS A 848 38.24 -19.82 -14.46
N LYS A 849 38.41 -21.05 -14.95
CA LYS A 849 39.70 -21.51 -15.51
C LYS A 849 40.10 -20.67 -16.72
N TYR A 850 39.17 -20.42 -17.65
CA TYR A 850 39.43 -19.57 -18.81
C TYR A 850 39.81 -18.13 -18.40
N ALA A 851 39.03 -17.51 -17.51
CA ALA A 851 39.29 -16.15 -17.03
C ALA A 851 40.69 -16.02 -16.42
N GLN A 852 41.10 -16.99 -15.61
CA GLN A 852 42.43 -17.03 -15.01
C GLN A 852 43.54 -17.15 -16.06
N THR A 853 43.39 -18.03 -17.05
CA THR A 853 44.38 -18.19 -18.13
C THR A 853 44.47 -16.94 -19.01
N ALA A 854 43.35 -16.28 -19.29
CA ALA A 854 43.28 -15.10 -20.15
C ALA A 854 43.53 -13.77 -19.40
N GLY A 855 43.76 -13.80 -18.08
CA GLY A 855 44.00 -12.60 -17.27
C GLY A 855 42.76 -11.71 -17.07
N HIS A 856 41.55 -12.26 -17.20
CA HIS A 856 40.28 -11.57 -16.97
C HIS A 856 39.81 -11.71 -15.52
N LEU A 857 38.97 -10.78 -15.06
CA LEU A 857 38.35 -10.89 -13.74
C LEU A 857 37.19 -11.89 -13.81
N TYR A 858 37.15 -12.85 -12.88
CA TYR A 858 36.02 -13.77 -12.72
C TYR A 858 35.33 -13.56 -11.37
N ILE A 859 34.00 -13.61 -11.37
CA ILE A 859 33.16 -13.40 -10.20
C ILE A 859 32.08 -14.49 -10.15
N ASP A 860 31.90 -15.11 -8.98
CA ASP A 860 30.78 -16.06 -8.72
C ASP A 860 29.90 -15.57 -7.55
N PRO A 861 28.80 -14.88 -7.84
CA PRO A 861 27.91 -14.33 -6.81
C PRO A 861 26.96 -15.37 -6.21
N ASN A 862 26.87 -16.58 -6.78
CA ASN A 862 25.79 -17.52 -6.49
C ASN A 862 25.74 -18.00 -5.04
N HIS A 863 26.87 -18.06 -4.35
CA HIS A 863 26.92 -18.48 -2.94
C HIS A 863 26.23 -17.46 -2.02
N LEU A 864 26.39 -16.15 -2.29
CA LEU A 864 25.74 -15.08 -1.54
C LEU A 864 24.24 -15.05 -1.82
N ILE A 865 23.85 -15.21 -3.10
CA ILE A 865 22.44 -15.24 -3.52
C ILE A 865 21.71 -16.43 -2.87
N LYS A 866 22.29 -17.64 -2.92
CA LYS A 866 21.70 -18.85 -2.30
C LYS A 866 21.49 -18.71 -0.80
N SER A 867 22.41 -18.04 -0.10
CA SER A 867 22.26 -17.79 1.35
C SER A 867 21.00 -16.98 1.69
N LYS A 868 20.52 -16.14 0.76
CA LYS A 868 19.29 -15.36 0.92
C LYS A 868 18.05 -16.16 0.49
N PHE A 869 18.15 -16.95 -0.58
CA PHE A 869 17.04 -17.81 -1.02
C PHE A 869 16.70 -18.94 -0.04
N GLY A 870 17.65 -19.36 0.81
CA GLY A 870 17.40 -20.33 1.89
C GLY A 870 16.50 -19.82 3.02
N THR A 871 16.01 -18.59 2.96
CA THR A 871 15.00 -18.05 3.89
C THR A 871 13.59 -18.46 3.45
N ARG A 872 12.62 -18.51 4.39
CA ARG A 872 11.24 -19.03 4.18
C ARG A 872 10.41 -18.33 3.06
N ASN A 873 10.93 -17.34 2.33
CA ASN A 873 10.17 -16.63 1.29
C ASN A 873 11.03 -16.03 0.15
N PRO A 874 11.37 -16.80 -0.91
CA PRO A 874 12.18 -16.33 -2.04
C PRO A 874 11.49 -15.25 -2.91
N LYS A 875 10.16 -15.09 -2.81
CA LYS A 875 9.39 -14.04 -3.53
C LYS A 875 9.78 -12.62 -3.12
N THR A 876 10.49 -12.48 -2.00
CA THR A 876 11.07 -11.19 -1.56
C THR A 876 12.06 -10.64 -2.58
N TRP A 877 12.83 -11.52 -3.25
CA TRP A 877 13.87 -11.12 -4.21
C TRP A 877 13.52 -11.50 -5.64
N LEU A 878 12.72 -12.54 -5.85
CA LEU A 878 12.40 -13.03 -7.18
C LEU A 878 10.98 -12.65 -7.60
N LYS A 879 10.84 -12.20 -8.86
CA LYS A 879 9.54 -11.94 -9.51
C LYS A 879 8.86 -13.26 -9.91
N ASP A 880 9.66 -14.22 -10.37
CA ASP A 880 9.25 -15.59 -10.65
C ASP A 880 10.26 -16.56 -10.03
N HIS A 881 10.48 -17.75 -10.59
CA HIS A 881 11.46 -18.71 -10.04
C HIS A 881 12.91 -18.42 -10.46
N ILE A 882 13.17 -17.32 -11.18
CA ILE A 882 14.47 -17.04 -11.82
C ILE A 882 14.85 -15.58 -11.75
N HIS A 883 13.95 -14.71 -12.18
CA HIS A 883 14.26 -13.31 -12.44
C HIS A 883 14.15 -12.52 -11.15
N PRO A 884 15.14 -11.68 -10.83
CA PRO A 884 15.02 -10.75 -9.72
C PRO A 884 13.85 -9.78 -9.96
N ASN A 885 13.13 -9.42 -8.91
CA ASN A 885 12.16 -8.34 -8.96
C ASN A 885 12.83 -6.96 -9.10
N ALA A 886 12.06 -5.96 -9.47
CA ALA A 886 12.53 -4.61 -9.80
C ALA A 886 13.07 -3.80 -8.60
N ASN A 887 13.01 -4.34 -7.38
CA ASN A 887 13.43 -3.66 -6.17
C ASN A 887 14.54 -4.46 -5.44
N GLU A 888 14.17 -5.26 -4.42
CA GLU A 888 15.11 -6.05 -3.61
C GLU A 888 15.95 -7.05 -4.43
N GLY A 889 15.40 -7.58 -5.53
CA GLY A 889 16.05 -8.57 -6.38
C GLY A 889 17.27 -8.03 -7.12
N ILE A 890 17.12 -6.91 -7.83
CA ILE A 890 18.23 -6.28 -8.57
C ILE A 890 19.30 -5.78 -7.60
N ASN A 891 18.90 -5.27 -6.43
CA ASN A 891 19.81 -4.84 -5.36
C ASN A 891 20.63 -6.01 -4.82
N LEU A 892 19.98 -7.15 -4.53
CA LEU A 892 20.65 -8.37 -4.10
C LEU A 892 21.68 -8.82 -5.14
N TYR A 893 21.34 -8.81 -6.42
CA TYR A 893 22.26 -9.27 -7.45
C TYR A 893 23.45 -8.32 -7.62
N SER A 894 23.20 -7.00 -7.72
CA SER A 894 24.24 -5.97 -7.75
C SER A 894 25.21 -6.12 -6.57
N TRP A 895 24.66 -6.23 -5.36
CA TRP A 895 25.44 -6.43 -4.14
C TRP A 895 26.27 -7.71 -4.19
N ALA A 896 25.65 -8.84 -4.54
CA ALA A 896 26.33 -10.13 -4.56
C ALA A 896 27.49 -10.15 -5.57
N VAL A 897 27.33 -9.50 -6.73
CA VAL A 897 28.39 -9.41 -7.74
C VAL A 897 29.58 -8.61 -7.23
N VAL A 898 29.34 -7.42 -6.65
CA VAL A 898 30.45 -6.60 -6.18
C VAL A 898 31.10 -7.21 -4.93
N GLN A 899 30.31 -7.78 -4.01
CA GLN A 899 30.81 -8.43 -2.79
C GLN A 899 31.61 -9.70 -3.08
N ALA A 900 31.20 -10.51 -4.06
CA ALA A 900 31.92 -11.72 -4.46
C ALA A 900 33.19 -11.42 -5.28
N SER A 901 33.42 -10.16 -5.67
CA SER A 901 34.60 -9.78 -6.42
C SER A 901 35.86 -9.88 -5.54
N PRO A 902 36.95 -10.51 -6.02
CA PRO A 902 38.17 -10.67 -5.24
C PRO A 902 38.77 -9.31 -4.86
N ARG A 903 39.26 -9.19 -3.62
CA ARG A 903 39.96 -7.99 -3.14
C ARG A 903 41.26 -7.77 -3.94
N LYS A 904 41.60 -6.50 -4.18
CA LYS A 904 42.87 -6.12 -4.78
C LYS A 904 43.98 -6.62 -3.85
N VAL A 905 44.85 -7.51 -4.35
CA VAL A 905 46.03 -7.97 -3.60
C VAL A 905 47.06 -6.83 -3.58
N SER A 906 46.79 -5.77 -2.82
CA SER A 906 47.78 -4.75 -2.51
C SER A 906 48.53 -5.18 -1.24
N GLY A 907 49.84 -5.39 -1.34
CA GLY A 907 50.71 -5.70 -0.18
C GLY A 907 51.24 -7.13 -0.12
N LEU A 908 50.39 -8.15 -0.05
CA LEU A 908 50.82 -9.52 0.32
C LEU A 908 51.76 -10.20 -0.67
N ARG A 909 51.58 -10.04 -1.99
CA ARG A 909 52.53 -10.59 -2.99
C ARG A 909 53.87 -9.87 -2.98
N ARG A 910 53.89 -8.57 -2.66
CA ARG A 910 55.13 -7.78 -2.54
C ARG A 910 55.88 -8.16 -1.27
N LEU A 911 55.17 -8.36 -0.16
CA LEU A 911 55.71 -8.87 1.10
C LEU A 911 56.22 -10.31 0.94
N ALA A 912 55.45 -11.21 0.31
CA ALA A 912 55.86 -12.59 0.05
C ALA A 912 57.09 -12.68 -0.90
N ARG A 913 57.18 -11.81 -1.91
CA ARG A 913 58.40 -11.67 -2.74
C ARG A 913 59.58 -11.11 -1.95
N LYS A 914 59.35 -10.16 -1.04
CA LYS A 914 60.39 -9.58 -0.17
C LYS A 914 60.89 -10.61 0.84
N ILE A 915 60.01 -11.42 1.40
CA ILE A 915 60.31 -12.55 2.29
C ILE A 915 61.06 -13.65 1.52
N ARG A 916 60.59 -14.07 0.33
CA ARG A 916 61.32 -15.03 -0.51
C ARG A 916 62.71 -14.53 -0.92
N ARG A 917 62.87 -13.25 -1.25
CA ARG A 917 64.18 -12.65 -1.53
C ARG A 917 65.08 -12.61 -0.29
N LYS A 918 64.52 -12.33 0.90
CA LYS A 918 65.27 -12.39 2.17
C LYS A 918 65.68 -13.82 2.51
N MET A 919 64.80 -14.81 2.36
CA MET A 919 65.11 -16.22 2.61
C MET A 919 66.14 -16.76 1.61
N SER A 920 66.02 -16.40 0.32
CA SER A 920 67.00 -16.79 -0.70
C SER A 920 68.39 -16.17 -0.44
N ARG A 921 68.45 -14.91 0.03
CA ARG A 921 69.72 -14.30 0.48
C ARG A 921 70.28 -15.00 1.73
N ALA A 922 69.44 -15.36 2.69
CA ALA A 922 69.88 -16.06 3.90
C ALA A 922 70.36 -17.50 3.64
N LEU A 923 69.79 -18.18 2.62
CA LEU A 923 70.24 -19.50 2.17
C LEU A 923 71.55 -19.45 1.37
N ASN A 924 71.79 -18.38 0.61
CA ASN A 924 73.07 -18.16 -0.10
C ASN A 924 74.21 -17.61 0.79
N LEU A 925 73.92 -17.18 2.02
CA LEU A 925 74.93 -16.81 3.02
C LEU A 925 75.27 -17.97 3.98
N LYS A 926 74.56 -19.10 3.86
CA LYS A 926 74.78 -20.34 4.62
C LYS A 926 75.39 -21.48 3.77
N ARG A 927 75.51 -21.27 2.47
CA ARG A 927 76.38 -22.04 1.55
C ARG A 927 77.61 -21.20 1.30
#